data_AF-A0A2M7L0W2-F1
#
_entry.id   AF-A0A2M7L0W2-F1
#
_cell.length_a   1.000
_cell.length_b   1.000
_cell.length_c   1.000
_cell.angle_alpha   90.00
_cell.angle_beta   90.00
_cell.angle_gamma   90.00
#
_symmetry.space_group_name_H-M   'P 1'
#
loop_
_entity.id
_entity.type
_entity.pdbx_description
1 polymer ?
#
loop_
_entity_poly.entity_id
_entity_poly.type
_entity_poly.pdbx_seq_one_letter_code
_entity_poly.pdbx_strand_id
1 'polypeptide(L)'
;MAWVCAAGAAGPARRALPQKVFFTSKMIPKVGDRVRLGVTLTSTAEAPLLVPCTVELRDSSPDQPDRLLGRQTVTEPFSVDESRDVAFEWQPQTCDWHQLTFTVASSPGHPVPAAALRVRVPVVTRDLYFAWFGSPTAFRWCNVPTTAKDEAEERLWLRRGAWPCHWKGGVCYKEWPTERFADSYSEHDCIAIDEVGGPGEVTDKIIAAIREHKKRHPEGFVAVWYMGAHDYWRDVADVVDLFLPEIYLNYRGNHLGSFESYLRTARETGTVAQCVPGLGINIVKDEKTGEIRATPTKEDVLRQIQHLKRVAPDWPGVGFFTSGSAAPGVAEYADQLCEEYYLNPVLTFAQSGLTVVSLGATSGAKVTLRAEIANVGATPARNVRWEARWAQPATEAVSDTGKPGRVPATGVVARVTPGERVPVEVRVPAPAGIRVLKVSLAAQPGVTLLDAAVTHVLSGLPGLRDPQAQLLALPPTTFARTGLLVSTPFPAGQWQVSELGENGRELGDLPAAVRSSIPGGEETRLQFAAPGTTAAGKIRYFLVQGMGGAVSPKANPRSPDARLQLSGRGYAAELDCDSDALISLRASAEGAELLKTPWTFKAAGYGNPGPATVTATRVGTQVVIPFESPTAKGLTRYTFYADSPAIEIARRLQPLEPLEVDGAGEGAGFAQKGGVFACQPGVGGPVNRGQLNNSDKYRDLLFGYLGEAPRPDNADKAGWLDFSWAADLDAGLGVVIAQRWRDAATASYDVTRYYDAADWIQLNHVWGTKTVIERDQESLVYLLPHGYIDVSSPDLVPPAQALWESIHAGVEVAN
;
A
#
# COMPACT_ATOMS: atom_id res chain seq x y z
N MET A 1 11.34 -29.77 -1.26
CA MET A 1 11.67 -30.87 -2.21
C MET A 1 13.14 -30.75 -2.59
N ALA A 2 13.88 -31.84 -2.47
CA ALA A 2 15.29 -31.93 -2.83
C ALA A 2 15.42 -32.60 -4.20
N TRP A 3 16.39 -32.16 -5.01
CA TRP A 3 16.71 -32.82 -6.28
C TRP A 3 17.69 -33.95 -6.00
N VAL A 4 17.27 -35.20 -6.21
CA VAL A 4 18.15 -36.37 -6.17
C VAL A 4 18.74 -36.55 -7.57
N CYS A 5 19.99 -36.15 -7.78
CA CYS A 5 20.71 -36.49 -9.01
C CYS A 5 21.20 -37.94 -8.91
N ALA A 6 20.46 -38.89 -9.48
CA ALA A 6 20.91 -40.27 -9.61
C ALA A 6 21.84 -40.41 -10.83
N ALA A 7 23.13 -40.61 -10.58
CA ALA A 7 24.08 -40.98 -11.64
C ALA A 7 24.00 -42.49 -11.95
N GLY A 8 23.84 -42.82 -13.24
CA GLY A 8 24.32 -44.03 -13.92
C GLY A 8 24.00 -45.42 -13.35
N ALA A 9 23.24 -46.21 -14.11
CA ALA A 9 22.96 -47.62 -13.85
C ALA A 9 24.24 -48.48 -13.75
N ALA A 10 24.53 -48.98 -12.55
CA ALA A 10 25.53 -50.02 -12.32
C ALA A 10 25.09 -50.90 -11.13
N GLY A 11 24.60 -52.11 -11.44
CA GLY A 11 24.37 -53.27 -10.56
C GLY A 11 23.46 -53.09 -9.32
N PRO A 12 22.92 -54.18 -8.75
CA PRO A 12 22.24 -54.15 -7.45
C PRO A 12 23.28 -53.99 -6.33
N ALA A 13 23.90 -52.81 -6.26
CA ALA A 13 24.85 -52.48 -5.20
C ALA A 13 24.09 -51.95 -3.97
N ARG A 14 24.47 -52.43 -2.79
CA ARG A 14 23.94 -52.01 -1.47
C ARG A 14 24.20 -50.51 -1.28
N ARG A 15 23.16 -49.68 -1.12
CA ARG A 15 23.28 -48.21 -1.06
C ARG A 15 22.49 -47.62 0.10
N ALA A 16 23.11 -46.71 0.86
CA ALA A 16 22.40 -45.80 1.74
C ALA A 16 22.15 -44.53 0.94
N LEU A 17 20.89 -44.15 0.79
CA LEU A 17 20.54 -42.92 0.09
C LEU A 17 20.03 -41.88 1.08
N PRO A 18 20.62 -40.67 1.09
CA PRO A 18 20.01 -39.55 1.79
C PRO A 18 18.71 -39.18 1.08
N GLN A 19 17.57 -39.31 1.77
CA GLN A 19 16.25 -39.07 1.15
C GLN A 19 15.63 -37.73 1.53
N LYS A 20 15.64 -37.38 2.82
CA LYS A 20 14.91 -36.22 3.34
C LYS A 20 15.76 -35.44 4.32
N VAL A 21 15.83 -34.12 4.13
CA VAL A 21 16.42 -33.21 5.12
C VAL A 21 15.34 -32.82 6.13
N PHE A 22 15.73 -32.71 7.39
CA PHE A 22 14.89 -32.20 8.47
C PHE A 22 15.63 -31.09 9.23
N PHE A 23 14.87 -30.19 9.82
CA PHE A 23 15.34 -29.13 10.72
C PHE A 23 14.54 -29.30 11.99
N THR A 24 15.16 -29.41 13.18
CA THR A 24 14.40 -29.61 14.42
C THR A 24 14.35 -28.39 15.32
N SER A 25 15.16 -27.37 15.05
CA SER A 25 15.13 -26.13 15.85
C SER A 25 14.57 -24.93 15.09
N LYS A 26 14.91 -24.76 13.80
CA LYS A 26 14.43 -23.60 13.04
C LYS A 26 14.46 -23.81 11.53
N MET A 27 13.34 -23.49 10.89
CA MET A 27 13.15 -23.62 9.44
C MET A 27 13.86 -22.54 8.63
N ILE A 28 13.85 -21.30 9.13
CA ILE A 28 14.46 -20.13 8.49
C ILE A 28 15.45 -19.53 9.50
N PRO A 29 16.74 -19.96 9.47
CA PRO A 29 17.75 -19.42 10.38
C PRO A 29 18.03 -17.94 10.14
N LYS A 30 18.29 -17.21 11.22
CA LYS A 30 19.03 -15.95 11.15
C LYS A 30 20.53 -16.18 11.38
N VAL A 31 21.35 -15.24 10.92
CA VAL A 31 22.80 -15.26 11.16
C VAL A 31 23.07 -15.40 12.66
N GLY A 32 23.94 -16.35 13.02
CA GLY A 32 24.31 -16.63 14.40
C GLY A 32 23.42 -17.62 15.14
N ASP A 33 22.27 -18.01 14.59
CA ASP A 33 21.42 -19.05 15.19
C ASP A 33 22.15 -20.40 15.26
N ARG A 34 21.93 -21.15 16.33
CA ARG A 34 22.31 -22.57 16.37
C ARG A 34 21.16 -23.41 15.84
N VAL A 35 21.37 -24.04 14.69
CA VAL A 35 20.38 -24.86 14.02
C VAL A 35 20.77 -26.33 14.07
N ARG A 36 19.88 -27.14 14.63
CA ARG A 36 19.96 -28.58 14.54
C ARG A 36 19.24 -29.05 13.29
N LEU A 37 19.99 -29.63 12.37
CA LEU A 37 19.48 -30.13 11.09
C LEU A 37 20.07 -31.49 10.77
N GLY A 38 19.42 -32.26 9.93
CA GLY A 38 19.88 -33.60 9.63
C GLY A 38 19.30 -34.18 8.36
N VAL A 39 19.69 -35.41 8.09
CA VAL A 39 19.23 -36.17 6.94
C VAL A 39 18.74 -37.54 7.39
N THR A 40 17.61 -37.96 6.83
CA THR A 40 17.09 -39.31 6.96
C THR A 40 17.74 -40.18 5.88
N LEU A 41 18.45 -41.21 6.32
CA LEU A 41 19.01 -42.26 5.49
C LEU A 41 18.01 -43.40 5.37
N THR A 42 17.89 -43.97 4.18
CA THR A 42 17.15 -45.22 3.96
C THR A 42 18.01 -46.24 3.21
N SER A 43 17.74 -47.53 3.46
CA SER A 43 18.30 -48.62 2.68
C SER A 43 17.41 -48.87 1.46
N THR A 44 17.97 -48.85 0.25
CA THR A 44 17.20 -49.02 -1.00
C THR A 44 17.34 -50.39 -1.64
N ALA A 45 17.76 -51.42 -0.90
CA ALA A 45 17.98 -52.76 -1.43
C ALA A 45 17.26 -53.83 -0.60
N GLU A 46 16.96 -54.97 -1.24
CA GLU A 46 16.40 -56.21 -0.66
C GLU A 46 17.27 -56.84 0.46
N ALA A 47 18.28 -56.13 0.97
CA ALA A 47 19.17 -56.56 2.03
C ALA A 47 19.56 -55.38 2.95
N PRO A 48 19.78 -55.63 4.25
CA PRO A 48 20.21 -54.61 5.21
C PRO A 48 21.53 -53.94 4.81
N LEU A 49 21.70 -52.68 5.21
CA LEU A 49 22.88 -51.89 4.88
C LEU A 49 24.13 -52.42 5.58
N LEU A 50 25.24 -52.58 4.85
CA LEU A 50 26.55 -52.84 5.47
C LEU A 50 27.12 -51.54 6.02
N VAL A 51 27.01 -51.38 7.34
CA VAL A 51 27.82 -50.46 8.13
C VAL A 51 29.29 -50.87 8.15
N PRO A 52 30.21 -49.93 8.38
CA PRO A 52 29.99 -48.51 8.69
C PRO A 52 29.88 -47.59 7.46
N CYS A 53 28.98 -46.61 7.52
CA CYS A 53 28.93 -45.49 6.55
C CYS A 53 29.11 -44.14 7.24
N THR A 54 29.64 -43.16 6.52
CA THR A 54 29.92 -41.82 7.03
C THR A 54 29.09 -40.79 6.27
N VAL A 55 28.40 -39.92 7.01
CA VAL A 55 27.66 -38.77 6.48
C VAL A 55 28.47 -37.51 6.73
N GLU A 56 28.79 -36.78 5.67
CA GLU A 56 29.38 -35.44 5.74
C GLU A 56 28.33 -34.39 5.43
N LEU A 57 28.28 -33.33 6.22
CA LEU A 57 27.53 -32.13 5.93
C LEU A 57 28.49 -31.03 5.51
N ARG A 58 28.28 -30.47 4.33
CA ARG A 58 29.03 -29.33 3.78
C ARG A 58 28.10 -28.17 3.48
N ASP A 59 28.60 -26.96 3.67
CA ASP A 59 27.91 -25.71 3.35
C ASP A 59 28.65 -25.00 2.23
N SER A 60 27.94 -24.73 1.14
CA SER A 60 28.41 -23.85 0.08
C SER A 60 27.62 -22.55 0.13
N SER A 61 28.23 -21.54 0.73
CA SER A 61 27.77 -20.15 0.65
C SER A 61 28.65 -19.39 -0.34
N PRO A 62 28.19 -18.25 -0.90
CA PRO A 62 28.99 -17.48 -1.86
C PRO A 62 30.35 -17.04 -1.31
N ASP A 63 30.43 -16.82 0.00
CA ASP A 63 31.65 -16.33 0.66
C ASP A 63 32.51 -17.48 1.23
N GLN A 64 31.96 -18.71 1.35
CA GLN A 64 32.66 -19.91 1.82
C GLN A 64 32.20 -21.15 1.02
N PRO A 65 32.84 -21.44 -0.13
CA PRO A 65 32.49 -22.60 -0.93
C PRO A 65 32.94 -23.91 -0.25
N ASP A 66 32.03 -24.87 -0.18
CA ASP A 66 32.26 -26.25 0.28
C ASP A 66 32.90 -26.43 1.67
N ARG A 67 32.52 -25.60 2.64
CA ARG A 67 32.99 -25.72 4.02
C ARG A 67 32.41 -26.98 4.67
N LEU A 68 33.27 -27.88 5.17
CA LEU A 68 32.84 -29.00 6.01
C LEU A 68 32.30 -28.49 7.35
N LEU A 69 31.04 -28.79 7.63
CA LEU A 69 30.38 -28.45 8.89
C LEU A 69 30.52 -29.56 9.92
N GLY A 70 30.47 -30.82 9.48
CA GLY A 70 30.60 -31.96 10.37
C GLY A 70 30.63 -33.30 9.65
N ARG A 71 31.04 -34.33 10.40
CA ARG A 71 31.08 -35.72 9.96
C ARG A 71 30.47 -36.60 11.05
N GLN A 72 29.57 -37.49 10.66
CA GLN A 72 28.93 -38.45 11.55
C GLN A 72 29.06 -39.85 10.95
N THR A 73 29.41 -40.84 11.77
CA THR A 73 29.54 -42.23 11.33
C THR A 73 28.39 -43.05 11.88
N VAL A 74 27.68 -43.74 10.99
CA VAL A 74 26.63 -44.70 11.34
C VAL A 74 27.27 -46.08 11.38
N THR A 75 27.32 -46.66 12.59
CA THR A 75 28.03 -47.91 12.87
C THR A 75 27.12 -49.11 13.02
N GLU A 76 25.82 -48.92 13.27
CA GLU A 76 24.88 -50.04 13.44
C GLU A 76 24.09 -50.28 12.16
N PRO A 77 23.99 -51.55 11.70
CA PRO A 77 23.21 -51.89 10.54
C PRO A 77 21.73 -51.60 10.81
N PHE A 78 21.01 -51.15 9.79
CA PHE A 78 19.57 -50.99 9.84
C PHE A 78 18.91 -51.74 8.68
N SER A 79 17.70 -52.25 8.94
CA SER A 79 16.98 -53.19 8.08
C SER A 79 16.51 -52.54 6.78
N VAL A 80 16.06 -53.37 5.84
CA VAL A 80 15.30 -52.89 4.67
C VAL A 80 14.06 -52.17 5.18
N ASP A 81 13.71 -51.04 4.56
CA ASP A 81 12.62 -50.13 4.96
C ASP A 81 12.80 -49.41 6.31
N GLU A 82 13.91 -49.63 7.02
CA GLU A 82 14.26 -48.85 8.20
C GLU A 82 14.87 -47.50 7.79
N SER A 83 14.50 -46.45 8.50
CA SER A 83 15.01 -45.10 8.28
C SER A 83 15.80 -44.64 9.50
N ARG A 84 16.94 -43.98 9.28
CA ARG A 84 17.80 -43.49 10.36
C ARG A 84 18.14 -42.02 10.16
N ASP A 85 17.93 -41.23 11.21
CA ASP A 85 18.27 -39.82 11.21
C ASP A 85 19.70 -39.60 11.66
N VAL A 86 20.41 -38.75 10.91
CA VAL A 86 21.75 -38.27 11.27
C VAL A 86 21.68 -36.76 11.39
N ALA A 87 21.93 -36.24 12.59
CA ALA A 87 21.83 -34.82 12.92
C ALA A 87 23.20 -34.15 13.07
N PHE A 88 23.22 -32.85 12.78
CA PHE A 88 24.36 -31.96 12.85
C PHE A 88 23.92 -30.65 13.50
N GLU A 89 24.88 -29.98 14.14
CA GLU A 89 24.74 -28.60 14.58
C GLU A 89 25.36 -27.67 13.54
N TRP A 90 24.62 -26.64 13.14
CA TRP A 90 25.06 -25.64 12.18
C TRP A 90 24.80 -24.24 12.73
N GLN A 91 25.80 -23.37 12.61
CA GLN A 91 25.66 -21.96 12.98
C GLN A 91 26.06 -21.09 11.79
N PRO A 92 25.11 -20.65 10.94
CA PRO A 92 25.45 -19.86 9.77
C PRO A 92 26.03 -18.50 10.17
N GLN A 93 27.09 -18.11 9.47
CA GLN A 93 27.86 -16.89 9.77
C GLN A 93 27.54 -15.74 8.81
N THR A 94 26.81 -16.02 7.73
CA THR A 94 26.54 -15.07 6.65
C THR A 94 25.06 -15.09 6.28
N CYS A 95 24.51 -13.93 5.94
CA CYS A 95 23.17 -13.82 5.37
C CYS A 95 23.26 -14.04 3.86
N ASP A 96 22.72 -15.16 3.37
CA ASP A 96 22.60 -15.52 1.95
C ASP A 96 21.73 -16.79 1.77
N TRP A 97 21.61 -17.26 0.53
CA TRP A 97 21.20 -18.63 0.24
C TRP A 97 22.38 -19.60 0.41
N HIS A 98 22.27 -20.50 1.38
CA HIS A 98 23.24 -21.56 1.63
C HIS A 98 22.82 -22.84 0.91
N GLN A 99 23.76 -23.50 0.24
CA GLN A 99 23.56 -24.83 -0.33
C GLN A 99 24.20 -25.88 0.60
N LEU A 100 23.36 -26.53 1.40
CA LEU A 100 23.80 -27.63 2.27
C LEU A 100 23.84 -28.92 1.45
N THR A 101 24.96 -29.64 1.54
CA THR A 101 25.18 -30.90 0.83
C THR A 101 25.48 -31.99 1.85
N PHE A 102 24.63 -33.01 1.89
CA PHE A 102 24.84 -34.23 2.67
C PHE A 102 25.42 -35.29 1.77
N THR A 103 26.64 -35.73 2.04
CA THR A 103 27.31 -36.78 1.26
C THR A 103 27.45 -38.04 2.10
N VAL A 104 26.98 -39.17 1.59
CA VAL A 104 27.17 -40.47 2.22
C VAL A 104 28.34 -41.18 1.54
N ALA A 105 29.41 -41.41 2.30
CA ALA A 105 30.60 -42.13 1.87
C ALA A 105 30.73 -43.46 2.61
N SER A 106 31.11 -44.50 1.89
CA SER A 106 31.38 -45.82 2.45
C SER A 106 32.77 -45.91 3.07
N SER A 107 32.93 -46.77 4.09
CA SER A 107 34.23 -47.06 4.69
C SER A 107 35.20 -47.74 3.70
N PRO A 108 36.53 -47.58 3.87
CA PRO A 108 37.54 -48.28 3.08
C PRO A 108 37.31 -49.80 3.15
N GLY A 109 37.04 -50.45 2.01
CA GLY A 109 36.77 -51.90 1.92
C GLY A 109 35.38 -52.28 1.39
N HIS A 110 34.42 -51.35 1.39
CA HIS A 110 33.07 -51.57 0.84
C HIS A 110 32.62 -50.40 -0.05
N PRO A 111 33.19 -50.22 -1.25
CA PRO A 111 32.92 -49.05 -2.09
C PRO A 111 31.45 -48.96 -2.49
N VAL A 112 30.75 -47.94 -1.98
CA VAL A 112 29.41 -47.52 -2.41
C VAL A 112 29.56 -46.22 -3.21
N PRO A 113 28.88 -46.06 -4.35
CA PRO A 113 28.85 -44.78 -5.07
C PRO A 113 28.39 -43.66 -4.12
N ALA A 114 29.16 -42.57 -4.03
CA ALA A 114 28.79 -41.45 -3.18
C ALA A 114 27.42 -40.90 -3.59
N ALA A 115 26.47 -40.95 -2.66
CA ALA A 115 25.15 -40.34 -2.84
C ALA A 115 25.16 -38.98 -2.13
N ALA A 116 24.65 -37.95 -2.81
CA ALA A 116 24.58 -36.61 -2.25
C ALA A 116 23.16 -36.06 -2.33
N LEU A 117 22.70 -35.44 -1.24
CA LEU A 117 21.46 -34.68 -1.18
C LEU A 117 21.78 -33.21 -0.98
N ARG A 118 21.25 -32.35 -1.86
CA ARG A 118 21.45 -30.90 -1.80
C ARG A 118 20.15 -30.21 -1.43
N VAL A 119 20.23 -29.27 -0.49
CA VAL A 119 19.12 -28.40 -0.11
C VAL A 119 19.57 -26.95 -0.07
N ARG A 120 18.72 -26.06 -0.55
CA ARG A 120 18.92 -24.61 -0.44
C ARG A 120 18.17 -24.08 0.76
N VAL A 121 18.87 -23.40 1.65
CA VAL A 121 18.34 -22.83 2.90
C VAL A 121 18.62 -21.32 2.91
N PRO A 122 17.59 -20.47 3.08
CA PRO A 122 17.82 -19.05 3.26
C PRO A 122 18.33 -18.79 4.68
N VAL A 123 19.40 -18.03 4.81
CA VAL A 123 19.86 -17.45 6.08
C VAL A 123 19.64 -15.95 6.02
N VAL A 124 18.89 -15.44 6.99
CA VAL A 124 18.41 -14.05 7.02
C VAL A 124 19.03 -13.26 8.17
N THR A 125 18.79 -11.95 8.25
CA THR A 125 19.33 -11.09 9.32
C THR A 125 18.41 -10.95 10.53
N ARG A 126 17.15 -11.40 10.42
CA ARG A 126 16.11 -11.29 11.43
C ARG A 126 15.16 -12.47 11.34
N ASP A 127 14.37 -12.68 12.38
CA ASP A 127 13.34 -13.72 12.36
C ASP A 127 12.29 -13.43 11.28
N LEU A 128 11.80 -14.49 10.64
CA LEU A 128 10.72 -14.42 9.65
C LEU A 128 9.61 -15.40 9.99
N TYR A 129 8.36 -14.95 9.88
CA TYR A 129 7.16 -15.70 10.22
C TYR A 129 6.19 -15.72 9.04
N PHE A 130 5.91 -16.92 8.54
CA PHE A 130 4.91 -17.20 7.52
C PHE A 130 3.83 -18.07 8.15
N ALA A 131 2.81 -17.39 8.64
CA ALA A 131 1.75 -18.01 9.41
C ALA A 131 0.57 -18.40 8.54
N TRP A 132 -0.09 -19.51 8.87
CA TRP A 132 -1.20 -20.02 8.10
C TRP A 132 -2.32 -20.45 9.05
N PHE A 133 -3.51 -19.88 8.86
CA PHE A 133 -4.73 -20.42 9.45
C PHE A 133 -5.05 -21.74 8.77
N GLY A 134 -4.59 -22.82 9.39
CA GLY A 134 -4.48 -24.13 8.78
C GLY A 134 -3.14 -24.80 9.13
N SER A 135 -2.94 -25.96 8.54
CA SER A 135 -1.68 -26.69 8.63
C SER A 135 -1.31 -27.28 7.25
N PRO A 136 -0.97 -26.40 6.27
CA PRO A 136 -0.78 -26.83 4.89
C PRO A 136 0.61 -27.46 4.71
N THR A 137 0.71 -28.77 4.95
CA THR A 137 1.98 -29.51 4.91
C THR A 137 2.67 -29.49 3.54
N ALA A 138 1.93 -29.23 2.47
CA ALA A 138 2.45 -29.06 1.11
C ALA A 138 3.18 -27.72 0.89
N PHE A 139 2.88 -26.69 1.68
CA PHE A 139 3.45 -25.35 1.49
C PHE A 139 4.88 -25.31 2.02
N ARG A 140 5.78 -24.76 1.20
CA ARG A 140 7.21 -24.83 1.44
C ARG A 140 7.63 -23.90 2.55
N TRP A 141 6.99 -22.74 2.68
CA TRP A 141 7.47 -21.66 3.54
C TRP A 141 6.65 -21.46 4.81
N CYS A 142 5.48 -22.09 4.95
CA CYS A 142 4.77 -22.15 6.22
C CYS A 142 5.73 -22.61 7.36
N ASN A 143 5.92 -21.76 8.36
CA ASN A 143 6.71 -22.06 9.56
C ASN A 143 5.96 -21.75 10.86
N VAL A 144 4.72 -21.25 10.78
CA VAL A 144 3.78 -21.12 11.91
C VAL A 144 2.39 -21.60 11.46
N PRO A 145 2.14 -22.92 11.35
CA PRO A 145 0.79 -23.42 11.15
C PRO A 145 -0.01 -23.24 12.45
N THR A 146 -1.18 -22.63 12.38
CA THR A 146 -1.93 -22.22 13.59
C THR A 146 -3.05 -23.16 14.01
N THR A 147 -3.23 -24.27 13.29
CA THR A 147 -4.27 -25.27 13.59
C THR A 147 -3.73 -26.70 13.47
N ALA A 148 -2.54 -26.97 14.00
CA ALA A 148 -2.05 -28.35 14.09
C ALA A 148 -3.04 -29.19 14.92
N LYS A 149 -3.39 -30.40 14.46
CA LYS A 149 -4.52 -31.16 15.03
C LYS A 149 -4.11 -32.31 15.94
N ASP A 150 -3.01 -32.97 15.64
CA ASP A 150 -2.57 -34.17 16.33
C ASP A 150 -1.05 -34.24 16.45
N GLU A 151 -0.56 -35.15 17.29
CA GLU A 151 0.87 -35.33 17.53
C GLU A 151 1.66 -35.74 16.27
N ALA A 152 1.03 -36.41 15.30
CA ALA A 152 1.72 -36.84 14.09
C ALA A 152 2.00 -35.65 13.18
N GLU A 153 1.02 -34.76 13.03
CA GLU A 153 1.15 -33.48 12.35
C GLU A 153 2.12 -32.53 13.08
N GLU A 154 2.03 -32.46 14.41
CA GLU A 154 2.97 -31.69 15.24
C GLU A 154 4.41 -32.16 15.03
N ARG A 155 4.67 -33.47 15.14
CA ARG A 155 6.00 -34.05 14.88
C ARG A 155 6.48 -33.77 13.46
N LEU A 156 5.60 -33.76 12.46
CA LEU A 156 5.95 -33.42 11.09
C LEU A 156 6.48 -31.98 10.97
N TRP A 157 5.82 -31.02 11.62
CA TRP A 157 6.22 -29.61 11.61
C TRP A 157 7.43 -29.32 12.47
N LEU A 158 7.55 -29.96 13.65
CA LEU A 158 8.78 -29.89 14.45
C LEU A 158 9.99 -30.39 13.65
N ARG A 159 9.83 -31.45 12.84
CA ARG A 159 10.87 -31.93 11.91
C ARG A 159 11.16 -30.99 10.73
N ARG A 160 10.36 -29.93 10.54
CA ARG A 160 10.63 -28.84 9.59
C ARG A 160 11.24 -27.63 10.27
N GLY A 161 11.31 -27.59 11.60
CA GLY A 161 11.78 -26.45 12.39
C GLY A 161 10.75 -25.33 12.43
N ALA A 162 9.48 -25.68 12.27
CA ALA A 162 8.34 -24.78 12.39
C ALA A 162 7.81 -24.78 13.83
N TRP A 163 6.93 -23.82 14.13
CA TRP A 163 6.20 -23.72 15.39
C TRP A 163 4.76 -24.24 15.20
N PRO A 164 4.49 -25.54 15.45
CA PRO A 164 3.16 -26.11 15.25
C PRO A 164 2.21 -25.65 16.34
N CYS A 165 1.51 -24.56 16.08
CA CYS A 165 0.60 -23.99 17.04
C CYS A 165 -0.73 -24.74 17.01
N HIS A 166 -1.22 -25.08 18.20
CA HIS A 166 -2.56 -25.58 18.39
C HIS A 166 -3.53 -24.41 18.54
N TRP A 167 -4.64 -24.45 17.81
CA TRP A 167 -5.66 -23.40 17.89
C TRP A 167 -6.30 -23.41 19.27
N LYS A 168 -6.40 -22.23 19.87
CA LYS A 168 -7.07 -22.01 21.15
C LYS A 168 -8.01 -20.82 20.99
N GLY A 169 -9.26 -20.95 21.39
CA GLY A 169 -10.17 -19.81 21.34
C GLY A 169 -9.87 -18.78 22.43
N GLY A 170 -10.14 -17.51 22.14
CA GLY A 170 -10.13 -16.43 23.12
C GLY A 170 -11.55 -15.89 23.35
N VAL A 171 -11.93 -14.79 22.70
CA VAL A 171 -13.21 -14.08 22.96
C VAL A 171 -14.44 -14.95 22.68
N CYS A 172 -14.36 -15.90 21.74
CA CYS A 172 -15.45 -16.86 21.49
C CYS A 172 -15.78 -17.73 22.72
N TYR A 173 -14.88 -17.81 23.70
CA TYR A 173 -15.06 -18.48 24.99
C TYR A 173 -15.05 -17.50 26.17
N LYS A 174 -15.48 -16.25 25.98
CA LYS A 174 -15.51 -15.19 27.02
C LYS A 174 -16.12 -15.58 28.38
N GLU A 175 -17.00 -16.58 28.40
CA GLU A 175 -17.64 -17.11 29.61
C GLU A 175 -16.73 -18.04 30.42
N TRP A 176 -15.58 -18.46 29.87
CA TRP A 176 -14.63 -19.31 30.59
C TRP A 176 -13.93 -18.53 31.71
N PRO A 177 -13.73 -19.16 32.89
CA PRO A 177 -12.88 -18.60 33.91
C PRO A 177 -11.39 -18.67 33.48
N THR A 178 -10.55 -17.82 34.07
CA THR A 178 -9.10 -17.74 33.76
C THR A 178 -8.41 -19.09 33.86
N GLU A 179 -8.73 -19.89 34.87
CA GLU A 179 -8.11 -21.21 35.11
C GLU A 179 -8.38 -22.17 33.96
N ARG A 180 -9.58 -22.12 33.38
CA ARG A 180 -9.95 -22.95 32.24
C ARG A 180 -9.20 -22.56 30.98
N PHE A 181 -8.99 -21.26 30.74
CA PHE A 181 -8.10 -20.80 29.68
C PHE A 181 -6.67 -21.27 29.92
N ALA A 182 -6.13 -21.07 31.13
CA ALA A 182 -4.76 -21.44 31.47
C ALA A 182 -4.49 -22.94 31.29
N ASP A 183 -5.40 -23.79 31.73
CA ASP A 183 -5.28 -25.24 31.56
C ASP A 183 -5.34 -25.63 30.08
N SER A 184 -6.31 -25.09 29.32
CA SER A 184 -6.42 -25.36 27.88
C SER A 184 -5.19 -24.89 27.10
N TYR A 185 -4.68 -23.70 27.40
CA TYR A 185 -3.51 -23.13 26.71
C TYR A 185 -2.25 -23.93 27.01
N SER A 186 -2.12 -24.46 28.23
CA SER A 186 -0.93 -25.19 28.67
C SER A 186 -0.90 -26.67 28.23
N GLU A 187 -1.89 -27.16 27.49
CA GLU A 187 -1.91 -28.52 26.93
C GLU A 187 -0.81 -28.75 25.89
N HIS A 188 -0.32 -27.69 25.24
CA HIS A 188 0.69 -27.75 24.20
C HIS A 188 1.68 -26.61 24.35
N ASP A 189 2.94 -26.85 24.01
CA ASP A 189 4.01 -25.85 24.11
C ASP A 189 3.79 -24.66 23.14
N CYS A 190 3.18 -24.93 21.99
CA CYS A 190 2.91 -23.94 20.94
C CYS A 190 1.40 -23.74 20.76
N ILE A 191 0.92 -22.51 20.92
CA ILE A 191 -0.49 -22.16 20.80
C ILE A 191 -0.71 -20.94 19.90
N ALA A 192 -1.85 -20.95 19.20
CA ALA A 192 -2.35 -19.81 18.45
C ALA A 192 -3.72 -19.42 19.00
N ILE A 193 -3.80 -18.24 19.61
CA ILE A 193 -5.02 -17.75 20.26
C ILE A 193 -5.84 -16.95 19.25
N ASP A 194 -7.07 -17.38 19.05
CA ASP A 194 -8.04 -16.75 18.15
C ASP A 194 -8.87 -15.72 18.90
N GLU A 195 -8.60 -14.44 18.60
CA GLU A 195 -9.22 -13.25 19.18
C GLU A 195 -9.04 -13.02 20.69
N VAL A 196 -8.36 -11.94 21.08
CA VAL A 196 -8.25 -11.48 22.49
C VAL A 196 -9.18 -10.29 22.79
N GLY A 197 -9.76 -9.67 21.76
CA GLY A 197 -10.71 -8.55 21.88
C GLY A 197 -10.02 -7.21 22.11
N GLY A 198 -10.78 -6.24 22.64
CA GLY A 198 -10.25 -4.96 23.13
C GLY A 198 -10.18 -4.94 24.67
N PRO A 199 -9.56 -3.91 25.28
CA PRO A 199 -9.35 -3.85 26.73
C PRO A 199 -10.61 -4.17 27.55
N GLY A 200 -10.47 -5.00 28.58
CA GLY A 200 -11.57 -5.37 29.47
C GLY A 200 -11.38 -6.73 30.14
N GLU A 201 -12.38 -7.13 30.93
CA GLU A 201 -12.31 -8.32 31.80
C GLU A 201 -11.95 -9.60 31.04
N VAL A 202 -12.49 -9.82 29.84
CA VAL A 202 -12.20 -11.00 29.01
C VAL A 202 -10.73 -11.02 28.60
N THR A 203 -10.21 -9.88 28.16
CA THR A 203 -8.80 -9.72 27.77
C THR A 203 -7.89 -9.94 28.97
N ASP A 204 -8.23 -9.43 30.15
CA ASP A 204 -7.45 -9.65 31.37
C ASP A 204 -7.35 -11.14 31.75
N LYS A 205 -8.46 -11.90 31.61
CA LYS A 205 -8.48 -13.35 31.81
C LYS A 205 -7.54 -14.07 30.83
N ILE A 206 -7.62 -13.70 29.54
CA ILE A 206 -6.79 -14.31 28.50
C ILE A 206 -5.31 -13.99 28.71
N ILE A 207 -4.95 -12.74 29.05
CA ILE A 207 -3.57 -12.34 29.34
C ILE A 207 -3.02 -13.09 30.55
N ALA A 208 -3.80 -13.24 31.62
CA ALA A 208 -3.41 -14.03 32.78
C ALA A 208 -3.16 -15.49 32.41
N ALA A 209 -3.98 -16.08 31.54
CA ALA A 209 -3.79 -17.43 31.03
C ALA A 209 -2.54 -17.57 30.14
N ILE A 210 -2.23 -16.59 29.27
CA ILE A 210 -0.99 -16.57 28.48
C ILE A 210 0.24 -16.51 29.40
N ARG A 211 0.20 -15.69 30.46
CA ARG A 211 1.28 -15.61 31.44
C ARG A 211 1.47 -16.93 32.19
N GLU A 212 0.39 -17.63 32.52
CA GLU A 212 0.47 -18.97 33.14
C GLU A 212 1.05 -20.01 32.18
N HIS A 213 0.62 -19.97 30.91
CA HIS A 213 1.22 -20.79 29.84
C HIS A 213 2.74 -20.58 29.77
N LYS A 214 3.21 -19.32 29.70
CA LYS A 214 4.65 -19.01 29.67
C LYS A 214 5.42 -19.44 30.91
N LYS A 215 4.78 -19.57 32.09
CA LYS A 215 5.43 -20.14 33.28
C LYS A 215 5.60 -21.66 33.16
N ARG A 216 4.59 -22.36 32.63
CA ARG A 216 4.63 -23.82 32.46
C ARG A 216 5.51 -24.23 31.28
N HIS A 217 5.53 -23.40 30.24
CA HIS A 217 6.28 -23.57 29.00
C HIS A 217 7.15 -22.35 28.71
N PRO A 218 8.30 -22.18 29.41
CA PRO A 218 9.16 -21.00 29.23
C PRO A 218 9.67 -20.82 27.79
N GLU A 219 9.88 -21.92 27.07
CA GLU A 219 10.30 -21.94 25.66
C GLU A 219 9.11 -22.10 24.70
N GLY A 220 7.87 -22.13 25.22
CA GLY A 220 6.66 -22.29 24.43
C GLY A 220 6.38 -21.07 23.55
N PHE A 221 5.75 -21.29 22.40
CA PHE A 221 5.46 -20.23 21.42
C PHE A 221 3.98 -19.82 21.49
N VAL A 222 3.72 -18.51 21.56
CA VAL A 222 2.39 -17.93 21.63
C VAL A 222 2.19 -16.98 20.46
N ALA A 223 1.33 -17.39 19.53
CA ALA A 223 0.80 -16.55 18.47
C ALA A 223 -0.57 -16.01 18.88
N VAL A 224 -0.85 -14.74 18.62
CA VAL A 224 -2.18 -14.15 18.83
C VAL A 224 -2.73 -13.61 17.52
N TRP A 225 -3.82 -14.20 17.06
CA TRP A 225 -4.36 -13.98 15.72
C TRP A 225 -5.22 -12.72 15.59
N TYR A 226 -5.88 -12.25 16.65
CA TYR A 226 -6.58 -10.97 16.59
C TYR A 226 -6.56 -10.24 17.93
N MET A 227 -6.13 -8.98 17.91
CA MET A 227 -6.13 -8.10 19.10
C MET A 227 -6.62 -6.69 18.79
N GLY A 228 -7.10 -6.41 17.57
CA GLY A 228 -7.33 -5.04 17.08
C GLY A 228 -6.06 -4.16 17.08
N ALA A 229 -6.14 -2.93 16.57
CA ALA A 229 -5.04 -1.97 16.63
C ALA A 229 -5.16 -1.12 17.90
N HIS A 230 -4.58 -1.59 19.01
CA HIS A 230 -4.68 -0.95 20.32
C HIS A 230 -3.33 -0.86 21.05
N ASP A 231 -3.17 0.15 21.90
CA ASP A 231 -1.91 0.40 22.63
C ASP A 231 -1.52 -0.70 23.61
N TYR A 232 -2.50 -1.51 24.06
CA TYR A 232 -2.27 -2.57 25.03
C TYR A 232 -1.42 -3.74 24.49
N TRP A 233 -1.08 -3.75 23.19
CA TRP A 233 -0.05 -4.64 22.64
C TRP A 233 1.27 -4.51 23.43
N ARG A 234 1.59 -3.30 23.91
CA ARG A 234 2.76 -3.04 24.75
C ARG A 234 2.75 -3.85 26.05
N ASP A 235 1.58 -4.06 26.63
CA ASP A 235 1.41 -4.67 27.96
C ASP A 235 1.55 -6.20 27.95
N VAL A 236 1.57 -6.79 26.76
CA VAL A 236 1.63 -8.25 26.53
C VAL A 236 2.79 -8.66 25.62
N ALA A 237 3.59 -7.71 25.13
CA ALA A 237 4.71 -7.96 24.21
C ALA A 237 5.80 -8.86 24.82
N ASP A 238 5.85 -8.95 26.15
CA ASP A 238 6.76 -9.82 26.90
C ASP A 238 6.33 -11.31 26.89
N VAL A 239 5.05 -11.58 26.65
CA VAL A 239 4.49 -12.95 26.69
C VAL A 239 3.90 -13.44 25.37
N VAL A 240 3.76 -12.56 24.38
CA VAL A 240 3.33 -12.90 23.02
C VAL A 240 4.55 -12.90 22.11
N ASP A 241 4.82 -14.03 21.45
CA ASP A 241 5.96 -14.15 20.52
C ASP A 241 5.62 -13.60 19.13
N LEU A 242 4.35 -13.69 18.73
CA LEU A 242 3.88 -13.23 17.42
C LEU A 242 2.45 -12.67 17.50
N PHE A 243 2.30 -11.40 17.15
CA PHE A 243 1.02 -10.75 16.86
C PHE A 243 0.68 -10.94 15.38
N LEU A 244 -0.54 -11.38 15.08
CA LEU A 244 -0.99 -11.63 13.71
C LEU A 244 -2.28 -10.88 13.35
N PRO A 245 -2.35 -9.54 13.51
CA PRO A 245 -3.59 -8.79 13.31
C PRO A 245 -4.35 -9.18 12.02
N GLU A 246 -5.62 -9.54 12.17
CA GLU A 246 -6.49 -9.86 11.02
C GLU A 246 -6.81 -8.61 10.20
N ILE A 247 -6.22 -8.55 9.00
CA ILE A 247 -6.42 -7.47 8.04
C ILE A 247 -6.97 -8.11 6.76
N TYR A 248 -8.17 -8.66 6.88
CA TYR A 248 -8.83 -9.40 5.81
C TYR A 248 -9.50 -8.47 4.81
N LEU A 249 -8.71 -7.97 3.86
CA LEU A 249 -9.21 -6.98 2.92
C LEU A 249 -10.30 -7.52 1.98
N ASN A 250 -10.35 -8.83 1.73
CA ASN A 250 -11.44 -9.47 0.99
C ASN A 250 -12.82 -9.32 1.64
N TYR A 251 -12.88 -9.04 2.96
CA TYR A 251 -14.13 -8.69 3.66
C TYR A 251 -14.42 -7.19 3.67
N ARG A 252 -13.44 -6.36 3.27
CA ARG A 252 -13.44 -4.90 3.42
C ARG A 252 -13.16 -4.17 2.09
N GLY A 253 -13.53 -4.76 0.95
CA GLY A 253 -13.41 -4.13 -0.37
C GLY A 253 -11.96 -4.00 -0.89
N ASN A 254 -11.05 -4.85 -0.42
CA ASN A 254 -9.65 -4.93 -0.82
C ASN A 254 -8.85 -3.64 -0.54
N HIS A 255 -9.04 -3.07 0.65
CA HIS A 255 -8.54 -1.75 1.01
C HIS A 255 -7.11 -1.77 1.62
N LEU A 256 -6.09 -1.30 0.89
CA LEU A 256 -4.69 -1.38 1.37
C LEU A 256 -4.38 -0.46 2.56
N GLY A 257 -5.03 0.69 2.66
CA GLY A 257 -4.77 1.65 3.75
C GLY A 257 -5.16 1.15 5.15
N SER A 258 -5.85 0.01 5.24
CA SER A 258 -6.15 -0.65 6.52
C SER A 258 -4.92 -1.25 7.20
N PHE A 259 -3.77 -1.36 6.51
CA PHE A 259 -2.52 -1.82 7.13
C PHE A 259 -1.89 -0.74 8.04
N GLU A 260 -2.18 0.52 7.77
CA GLU A 260 -1.49 1.68 8.31
C GLU A 260 -1.78 1.88 9.79
N SER A 261 -3.02 1.67 10.28
CA SER A 261 -3.27 1.71 11.73
C SER A 261 -2.47 0.66 12.48
N TYR A 262 -2.48 -0.59 12.01
CA TYR A 262 -1.77 -1.68 12.66
C TYR A 262 -0.26 -1.46 12.63
N LEU A 263 0.27 -0.95 11.51
CA LEU A 263 1.67 -0.58 11.41
C LEU A 263 2.05 0.54 12.39
N ARG A 264 1.21 1.58 12.50
CA ARG A 264 1.40 2.66 13.46
C ARG A 264 1.37 2.13 14.89
N THR A 265 0.36 1.36 15.27
CA THR A 265 0.27 0.73 16.59
C THR A 265 1.47 -0.16 16.87
N ALA A 266 1.92 -0.99 15.91
CA ALA A 266 3.10 -1.83 16.09
C ALA A 266 4.36 -0.99 16.34
N ARG A 267 4.52 0.15 15.67
CA ARG A 267 5.63 1.09 15.88
C ARG A 267 5.54 1.80 17.24
N GLU A 268 4.37 2.29 17.61
CA GLU A 268 4.13 3.02 18.88
C GLU A 268 4.27 2.10 20.10
N THR A 269 3.92 0.82 19.96
CA THR A 269 4.01 -0.18 21.03
C THR A 269 5.34 -0.93 21.04
N GLY A 270 6.18 -0.75 20.02
CA GLY A 270 7.51 -1.36 19.92
C GLY A 270 7.50 -2.84 19.48
N THR A 271 6.38 -3.32 18.93
CA THR A 271 6.15 -4.74 18.61
C THR A 271 6.31 -5.07 17.11
N VAL A 272 6.80 -4.15 16.30
CA VAL A 272 7.04 -4.36 14.83
C VAL A 272 7.77 -5.66 14.54
N ALA A 273 8.80 -5.99 15.34
CA ALA A 273 9.61 -7.21 15.16
C ALA A 273 8.90 -8.52 15.56
N GLN A 274 7.73 -8.42 16.20
CA GLN A 274 6.88 -9.53 16.63
C GLN A 274 5.52 -9.48 15.89
N CYS A 275 5.35 -8.67 14.85
CA CYS A 275 4.03 -8.45 14.22
C CYS A 275 4.04 -8.83 12.74
N VAL A 276 3.12 -9.69 12.31
CA VAL A 276 2.88 -9.98 10.88
C VAL A 276 1.41 -9.80 10.51
N PRO A 277 1.06 -9.15 9.40
CA PRO A 277 -0.34 -8.94 9.05
C PRO A 277 -0.99 -10.25 8.58
N GLY A 278 -2.19 -10.57 9.09
CA GLY A 278 -3.00 -11.69 8.62
C GLY A 278 -3.84 -11.30 7.41
N LEU A 279 -3.55 -11.86 6.24
CA LEU A 279 -4.25 -11.58 4.98
C LEU A 279 -5.40 -12.56 4.74
N GLY A 280 -6.57 -12.04 4.42
CA GLY A 280 -7.73 -12.84 4.05
C GLY A 280 -7.65 -13.25 2.58
N ILE A 281 -7.43 -14.54 2.32
CA ILE A 281 -7.32 -15.11 0.96
C ILE A 281 -8.36 -16.20 0.69
N ASN A 282 -9.34 -16.33 1.58
CA ASN A 282 -10.47 -17.25 1.46
C ASN A 282 -11.59 -16.68 0.57
N ILE A 283 -12.38 -17.56 -0.02
CA ILE A 283 -13.64 -17.19 -0.68
C ILE A 283 -14.63 -16.76 0.41
N VAL A 284 -15.15 -15.54 0.29
CA VAL A 284 -16.15 -15.00 1.21
C VAL A 284 -17.53 -15.31 0.65
N LYS A 285 -18.35 -15.99 1.46
CA LYS A 285 -19.75 -16.27 1.15
C LYS A 285 -20.67 -15.53 2.10
N ASP A 286 -21.85 -15.16 1.61
CA ASP A 286 -22.95 -14.73 2.45
C ASP A 286 -23.42 -15.91 3.31
N GLU A 287 -23.48 -15.73 4.63
CA GLU A 287 -23.84 -16.82 5.55
C GLU A 287 -25.28 -17.29 5.38
N LYS A 288 -26.20 -16.41 4.95
CA LYS A 288 -27.62 -16.72 4.80
C LYS A 288 -27.94 -17.31 3.43
N THR A 289 -27.37 -16.74 2.37
CA THR A 289 -27.68 -17.13 0.99
C THR A 289 -26.68 -18.13 0.41
N GLY A 290 -25.47 -18.22 0.98
CA GLY A 290 -24.36 -19.02 0.45
C GLY A 290 -23.72 -18.43 -0.81
N GLU A 291 -24.20 -17.27 -1.29
CA GLU A 291 -23.68 -16.61 -2.48
C GLU A 291 -22.25 -16.08 -2.25
N ILE A 292 -21.42 -16.15 -3.28
CA ILE A 292 -20.05 -15.65 -3.21
C ILE A 292 -20.08 -14.12 -3.23
N ARG A 293 -19.61 -13.50 -2.15
CA ARG A 293 -19.44 -12.05 -2.02
C ARG A 293 -18.09 -11.58 -2.56
N ALA A 294 -17.03 -12.35 -2.33
CA ALA A 294 -15.69 -12.03 -2.80
C ALA A 294 -14.86 -13.29 -3.06
N THR A 295 -14.09 -13.26 -4.15
CA THR A 295 -13.12 -14.30 -4.51
C THR A 295 -11.76 -13.63 -4.67
N PRO A 296 -10.85 -13.76 -3.70
CA PRO A 296 -9.49 -13.23 -3.83
C PRO A 296 -8.77 -13.82 -5.04
N THR A 297 -8.02 -12.98 -5.73
CA THR A 297 -7.20 -13.35 -6.89
C THR A 297 -5.71 -13.36 -6.53
N LYS A 298 -4.89 -13.91 -7.43
CA LYS A 298 -3.43 -13.83 -7.31
C LYS A 298 -2.93 -12.38 -7.27
N GLU A 299 -3.54 -11.53 -8.09
CA GLU A 299 -3.21 -10.10 -8.15
C GLU A 299 -3.53 -9.39 -6.83
N ASP A 300 -4.65 -9.74 -6.18
CA ASP A 300 -5.00 -9.16 -4.88
C ASP A 300 -3.95 -9.45 -3.81
N VAL A 301 -3.42 -10.68 -3.78
CA VAL A 301 -2.37 -11.07 -2.82
C VAL A 301 -1.05 -10.40 -3.17
N LEU A 302 -0.67 -10.38 -4.45
CA LEU A 302 0.54 -9.69 -4.91
C LEU A 302 0.53 -8.21 -4.53
N ARG A 303 -0.58 -7.52 -4.82
CA ARG A 303 -0.77 -6.10 -4.53
C ARG A 303 -0.66 -5.81 -3.03
N GLN A 304 -1.26 -6.65 -2.19
CA GLN A 304 -1.13 -6.56 -0.73
C GLN A 304 0.32 -6.72 -0.28
N ILE A 305 1.03 -7.75 -0.76
CA ILE A 305 2.44 -7.99 -0.39
C ILE A 305 3.35 -6.86 -0.88
N GLN A 306 3.15 -6.34 -2.09
CA GLN A 306 3.91 -5.20 -2.59
C GLN A 306 3.67 -3.95 -1.75
N HIS A 307 2.42 -3.66 -1.36
CA HIS A 307 2.10 -2.56 -0.47
C HIS A 307 2.83 -2.69 0.87
N LEU A 308 2.73 -3.85 1.51
CA LEU A 308 3.42 -4.15 2.76
C LEU A 308 4.93 -3.93 2.65
N LYS A 309 5.54 -4.33 1.53
CA LYS A 309 6.97 -4.11 1.31
C LYS A 309 7.35 -2.64 1.09
N ARG A 310 6.44 -1.79 0.63
CA ARG A 310 6.66 -0.34 0.54
C ARG A 310 6.51 0.34 1.90
N VAL A 311 5.45 0.03 2.64
CA VAL A 311 5.08 0.79 3.86
C VAL A 311 5.68 0.20 5.15
N ALA A 312 5.86 -1.11 5.19
CA ALA A 312 6.32 -1.90 6.33
C ALA A 312 7.41 -2.93 5.94
N PRO A 313 8.52 -2.52 5.28
CA PRO A 313 9.62 -3.44 4.95
C PRO A 313 10.30 -4.02 6.21
N ASP A 314 10.01 -3.46 7.37
CA ASP A 314 10.48 -3.87 8.68
C ASP A 314 9.70 -5.05 9.30
N TRP A 315 8.49 -5.33 8.84
CA TRP A 315 7.70 -6.46 9.34
C TRP A 315 8.35 -7.82 9.02
N PRO A 316 8.43 -8.72 10.01
CA PRO A 316 9.10 -10.02 9.90
C PRO A 316 8.28 -11.06 9.14
N GLY A 317 7.36 -10.71 8.24
CA GLY A 317 6.62 -11.71 7.48
C GLY A 317 5.16 -11.37 7.23
N VAL A 318 4.34 -12.41 7.06
CA VAL A 318 2.93 -12.32 6.68
C VAL A 318 2.16 -13.57 7.14
N GLY A 319 0.90 -13.40 7.53
CA GLY A 319 -0.03 -14.48 7.83
C GLY A 319 -1.10 -14.64 6.73
N PHE A 320 -1.67 -15.83 6.58
CA PHE A 320 -2.74 -16.10 5.61
C PHE A 320 -3.91 -16.82 6.24
N PHE A 321 -5.11 -16.25 6.06
CA PHE A 321 -6.38 -16.86 6.44
C PHE A 321 -7.06 -17.47 5.22
N THR A 322 -7.24 -18.79 5.24
CA THR A 322 -7.87 -19.55 4.15
C THR A 322 -9.21 -20.15 4.53
N SER A 323 -9.46 -20.44 5.81
CA SER A 323 -10.61 -21.23 6.29
C SER A 323 -10.94 -22.44 5.39
N GLY A 324 -9.92 -23.10 4.84
CA GLY A 324 -10.08 -24.22 3.90
C GLY A 324 -10.78 -23.89 2.56
N SER A 325 -10.90 -22.61 2.20
CA SER A 325 -11.71 -22.15 1.06
C SER A 325 -10.98 -21.12 0.18
N ALA A 326 -9.65 -21.14 0.14
CA ALA A 326 -8.91 -20.29 -0.79
C ALA A 326 -9.27 -20.61 -2.25
N ALA A 327 -9.30 -19.58 -3.10
CA ALA A 327 -9.54 -19.79 -4.53
C ALA A 327 -8.40 -20.63 -5.16
N PRO A 328 -8.67 -21.43 -6.22
CA PRO A 328 -7.67 -22.33 -6.80
C PRO A 328 -6.37 -21.62 -7.18
N GLY A 329 -5.24 -22.12 -6.67
CA GLY A 329 -3.91 -21.58 -6.97
C GLY A 329 -3.52 -20.32 -6.21
N VAL A 330 -4.42 -19.70 -5.42
CA VAL A 330 -4.11 -18.47 -4.69
C VAL A 330 -3.23 -18.75 -3.48
N ALA A 331 -3.50 -19.82 -2.73
CA ALA A 331 -2.70 -20.18 -1.56
C ALA A 331 -1.27 -20.63 -1.95
N GLU A 332 -1.14 -21.41 -3.03
CA GLU A 332 0.17 -21.81 -3.56
C GLU A 332 0.96 -20.59 -4.06
N TYR A 333 0.28 -19.63 -4.69
CA TYR A 333 0.91 -18.39 -5.11
C TYR A 333 1.32 -17.51 -3.92
N ALA A 334 0.51 -17.45 -2.86
CA ALA A 334 0.87 -16.77 -1.62
C ALA A 334 2.12 -17.37 -0.94
N ASP A 335 2.24 -18.70 -0.90
CA ASP A 335 3.47 -19.38 -0.43
C ASP A 335 4.68 -19.03 -1.32
N GLN A 336 4.51 -19.01 -2.64
CA GLN A 336 5.56 -18.56 -3.57
C GLN A 336 6.00 -17.11 -3.29
N LEU A 337 5.07 -16.21 -3.02
CA LEU A 337 5.37 -14.80 -2.72
C LEU A 337 6.14 -14.62 -1.39
N CYS A 338 6.06 -15.58 -0.46
CA CYS A 338 6.92 -15.59 0.73
C CYS A 338 8.40 -15.72 0.32
N GLU A 339 8.71 -16.58 -0.65
CA GLU A 339 10.06 -16.68 -1.23
C GLU A 339 10.45 -15.39 -1.95
N GLU A 340 9.60 -14.91 -2.86
CA GLU A 340 9.92 -13.80 -3.75
C GLU A 340 10.09 -12.46 -3.03
N TYR A 341 9.27 -12.18 -2.03
CA TYR A 341 9.24 -10.86 -1.37
C TYR A 341 9.86 -10.85 0.03
N TYR A 342 9.89 -11.98 0.73
CA TYR A 342 10.41 -12.00 2.11
C TYR A 342 11.73 -12.74 2.25
N LEU A 343 12.07 -13.69 1.40
CA LEU A 343 13.35 -14.42 1.48
C LEU A 343 14.37 -13.92 0.47
N ASN A 344 13.98 -13.81 -0.79
CA ASN A 344 14.83 -13.32 -1.87
C ASN A 344 15.14 -11.83 -1.70
N PRO A 345 16.19 -11.33 -2.38
CA PRO A 345 16.43 -9.90 -2.46
C PRO A 345 15.28 -9.21 -3.18
N VAL A 346 14.81 -8.09 -2.61
CA VAL A 346 13.76 -7.25 -3.21
C VAL A 346 14.32 -5.86 -3.34
N LEU A 347 14.54 -5.40 -4.57
CA LEU A 347 15.11 -4.10 -4.84
C LEU A 347 14.02 -3.06 -5.11
N THR A 348 14.22 -1.88 -4.54
CA THR A 348 13.42 -0.68 -4.79
C THR A 348 14.33 0.54 -4.80
N PHE A 349 13.82 1.68 -5.25
CA PHE A 349 14.43 2.97 -4.97
C PHE A 349 13.88 3.51 -3.65
N ALA A 350 14.77 3.94 -2.75
CA ALA A 350 14.37 4.43 -1.42
C ALA A 350 13.65 5.79 -1.46
N GLN A 351 13.68 6.47 -2.60
CA GLN A 351 13.11 7.78 -2.86
C GLN A 351 12.18 7.67 -4.08
N SER A 352 11.15 8.52 -4.16
CA SER A 352 10.26 8.58 -5.33
C SER A 352 10.94 9.05 -6.61
N GLY A 353 12.12 9.69 -6.48
CA GLY A 353 12.86 10.29 -7.59
C GLY A 353 14.34 10.45 -7.32
N LEU A 354 15.00 11.21 -8.19
CA LEU A 354 16.44 11.47 -8.12
C LEU A 354 16.74 12.77 -7.37
N THR A 355 17.78 12.76 -6.54
CA THR A 355 18.29 13.97 -5.87
C THR A 355 19.38 14.62 -6.71
N VAL A 356 19.32 15.93 -6.93
CA VAL A 356 20.43 16.69 -7.53
C VAL A 356 21.55 16.87 -6.51
N VAL A 357 22.75 16.38 -6.83
CA VAL A 357 23.93 16.46 -5.94
C VAL A 357 24.87 17.61 -6.35
N SER A 358 24.97 17.90 -7.64
CA SER A 358 25.76 19.04 -8.13
C SER A 358 25.32 19.51 -9.51
N LEU A 359 25.39 20.82 -9.71
CA LEU A 359 25.17 21.53 -10.96
C LEU A 359 26.47 22.23 -11.37
N GLY A 360 27.04 21.87 -12.53
CA GLY A 360 28.14 22.67 -13.06
C GLY A 360 27.65 24.04 -13.55
N ALA A 361 28.40 25.10 -13.26
CA ALA A 361 27.95 26.50 -13.43
C ALA A 361 27.99 27.06 -14.86
N THR A 362 28.24 26.25 -15.91
CA THR A 362 28.50 26.73 -17.28
C THR A 362 27.76 25.93 -18.35
N SER A 363 27.57 26.51 -19.54
CA SER A 363 27.02 25.80 -20.70
C SER A 363 27.92 24.59 -21.06
N GLY A 364 27.35 23.39 -21.09
CA GLY A 364 28.11 22.13 -21.21
C GLY A 364 28.48 21.47 -19.87
N ALA A 365 28.07 22.07 -18.75
CA ALA A 365 28.19 21.49 -17.42
C ALA A 365 27.52 20.12 -17.31
N LYS A 366 28.07 19.27 -16.43
CA LYS A 366 27.45 18.01 -16.04
C LYS A 366 26.55 18.26 -14.82
N VAL A 367 25.40 17.61 -14.82
CA VAL A 367 24.54 17.46 -13.65
C VAL A 367 24.85 16.09 -13.05
N THR A 368 25.06 16.05 -11.73
CA THR A 368 25.16 14.78 -10.99
C THR A 368 23.85 14.56 -10.24
N LEU A 369 23.15 13.50 -10.61
CA LEU A 369 21.95 13.02 -9.95
C LEU A 369 22.28 11.80 -9.10
N ARG A 370 21.58 11.61 -7.99
CA ARG A 370 21.70 10.46 -7.11
C ARG A 370 20.36 9.76 -6.96
N ALA A 371 20.35 8.46 -7.16
CA ALA A 371 19.29 7.57 -6.69
C ALA A 371 19.81 6.74 -5.52
N GLU A 372 18.93 6.22 -4.68
CA GLU A 372 19.30 5.27 -3.63
C GLU A 372 18.60 3.94 -3.89
N ILE A 373 19.38 2.89 -4.12
CA ILE A 373 18.85 1.53 -4.26
C ILE A 373 18.76 0.93 -2.85
N ALA A 374 17.59 0.45 -2.47
CA ALA A 374 17.34 -0.25 -1.22
C ALA A 374 17.02 -1.72 -1.48
N ASN A 375 17.43 -2.59 -0.56
CA ASN A 375 16.99 -3.99 -0.51
C ASN A 375 16.03 -4.20 0.67
N VAL A 376 14.74 -4.39 0.36
CA VAL A 376 13.65 -4.65 1.32
C VAL A 376 13.32 -6.15 1.45
N GLY A 377 14.11 -7.03 0.82
CA GLY A 377 14.09 -8.47 1.01
C GLY A 377 14.93 -8.90 2.23
N ALA A 378 15.15 -10.21 2.39
CA ALA A 378 15.92 -10.74 3.53
C ALA A 378 17.28 -11.37 3.17
N THR A 379 17.63 -11.46 1.89
CA THR A 379 18.97 -11.88 1.44
C THR A 379 19.61 -10.81 0.56
N PRO A 380 20.96 -10.76 0.44
CA PRO A 380 21.65 -9.73 -0.34
C PRO A 380 21.44 -9.89 -1.85
N ALA A 381 21.24 -8.77 -2.55
CA ALA A 381 21.36 -8.76 -4.02
C ALA A 381 22.84 -8.60 -4.40
N ARG A 382 23.29 -9.26 -5.46
CA ARG A 382 24.67 -9.17 -5.98
C ARG A 382 24.65 -8.74 -7.44
N ASN A 383 25.66 -7.98 -7.86
CA ASN A 383 25.81 -7.48 -9.23
C ASN A 383 24.56 -6.72 -9.73
N VAL A 384 23.97 -5.87 -8.88
CA VAL A 384 22.78 -5.08 -9.21
C VAL A 384 23.12 -4.11 -10.34
N ARG A 385 22.59 -4.38 -11.52
CA ARG A 385 22.78 -3.55 -12.71
C ARG A 385 21.72 -2.47 -12.74
N TRP A 386 22.15 -1.25 -12.98
CA TRP A 386 21.27 -0.12 -13.21
C TRP A 386 21.66 0.58 -14.50
N GLU A 387 20.67 1.23 -15.09
CA GLU A 387 20.84 2.03 -16.29
C GLU A 387 20.13 3.37 -16.13
N ALA A 388 20.78 4.43 -16.58
CA ALA A 388 20.16 5.72 -16.75
C ALA A 388 19.92 5.93 -18.24
N ARG A 389 18.67 6.23 -18.62
CA ARG A 389 18.25 6.49 -19.99
C ARG A 389 17.54 7.83 -20.05
N TRP A 390 17.82 8.59 -21.10
CA TRP A 390 16.94 9.70 -21.45
C TRP A 390 15.63 9.09 -21.96
N ALA A 391 14.56 9.25 -21.19
CA ALA A 391 13.23 8.88 -21.63
C ALA A 391 12.74 9.94 -22.63
N GLN A 392 12.10 9.49 -23.72
CA GLN A 392 11.37 10.43 -24.55
C GLN A 392 10.17 10.96 -23.75
N PRO A 393 9.85 12.27 -23.79
CA PRO A 393 8.72 12.85 -23.06
C PRO A 393 7.31 12.29 -23.38
N ALA A 394 7.20 11.26 -24.22
CA ALA A 394 5.94 10.63 -24.59
C ALA A 394 6.17 9.21 -25.13
N THR A 395 5.18 8.33 -24.91
CA THR A 395 4.88 7.06 -25.60
C THR A 395 5.32 5.69 -25.05
N GLU A 396 5.96 5.52 -23.88
CA GLU A 396 6.14 4.14 -23.34
C GLU A 396 4.95 3.65 -22.50
N ALA A 397 3.78 3.59 -23.14
CA ALA A 397 2.97 2.38 -23.03
C ALA A 397 3.57 1.39 -24.05
N VAL A 398 4.39 0.46 -23.55
CA VAL A 398 4.76 -0.82 -24.19
C VAL A 398 4.73 -0.80 -25.74
N SER A 399 5.76 -0.24 -26.39
CA SER A 399 6.09 -0.70 -27.73
C SER A 399 7.61 -0.76 -27.91
N ASP A 400 8.08 -2.00 -27.97
CA ASP A 400 9.46 -2.44 -28.13
C ASP A 400 9.93 -2.24 -29.58
N THR A 401 9.79 -1.02 -30.13
CA THR A 401 10.19 -0.71 -31.51
C THR A 401 11.18 0.46 -31.60
N GLY A 402 12.42 0.19 -31.17
CA GLY A 402 13.49 0.18 -32.18
C GLY A 402 14.39 1.41 -32.36
N LYS A 403 14.40 2.41 -31.47
CA LYS A 403 15.58 3.30 -31.33
C LYS A 403 15.87 3.57 -29.85
N PRO A 404 16.87 2.89 -29.25
CA PRO A 404 17.20 3.10 -27.85
C PRO A 404 17.55 4.57 -27.62
N GLY A 405 16.86 5.21 -26.68
CA GLY A 405 17.29 6.51 -26.16
C GLY A 405 18.76 6.41 -25.74
N ARG A 406 19.54 7.45 -26.01
CA ARG A 406 20.96 7.49 -25.62
C ARG A 406 21.06 7.14 -24.14
N VAL A 407 21.82 6.09 -23.80
CA VAL A 407 22.08 5.65 -22.43
C VAL A 407 23.23 6.51 -21.88
N PRO A 408 22.97 7.56 -21.07
CA PRO A 408 24.03 8.39 -20.54
C PRO A 408 24.93 7.68 -19.53
N ALA A 409 24.42 6.66 -18.82
CA ALA A 409 25.21 5.90 -17.87
C ALA A 409 24.63 4.51 -17.60
N THR A 410 25.51 3.57 -17.26
CA THR A 410 25.17 2.29 -16.65
C THR A 410 26.13 2.03 -15.51
N GLY A 411 25.73 1.19 -14.57
CA GLY A 411 26.61 0.78 -13.50
C GLY A 411 26.21 -0.56 -12.90
N VAL A 412 27.11 -1.06 -12.06
CA VAL A 412 26.90 -2.30 -11.31
C VAL A 412 27.23 -2.01 -9.86
N VAL A 413 26.24 -2.19 -8.98
CA VAL A 413 26.44 -2.23 -7.54
C VAL A 413 26.77 -3.67 -7.18
N ALA A 414 27.96 -3.90 -6.63
CA ALA A 414 28.48 -5.24 -6.37
C ALA A 414 27.58 -6.04 -5.41
N ARG A 415 27.05 -5.38 -4.38
CA ARG A 415 26.18 -5.99 -3.36
C ARG A 415 25.26 -4.93 -2.75
N VAL A 416 24.01 -5.30 -2.47
CA VAL A 416 23.06 -4.52 -1.66
C VAL A 416 22.48 -5.44 -0.60
N THR A 417 22.89 -5.24 0.66
CA THR A 417 22.44 -6.07 1.78
C THR A 417 21.04 -5.66 2.27
N PRO A 418 20.28 -6.56 2.92
CA PRO A 418 18.98 -6.22 3.50
C PRO A 418 19.04 -5.00 4.43
N GLY A 419 18.17 -4.02 4.21
CA GLY A 419 18.12 -2.77 4.98
C GLY A 419 19.17 -1.71 4.61
N GLU A 420 20.14 -2.04 3.74
CA GLU A 420 21.13 -1.09 3.24
C GLU A 420 20.54 -0.21 2.13
N ARG A 421 21.04 1.03 2.04
CA ARG A 421 20.79 1.95 0.94
C ARG A 421 22.11 2.25 0.24
N VAL A 422 22.20 1.91 -1.04
CA VAL A 422 23.41 2.17 -1.83
C VAL A 422 23.14 3.31 -2.81
N PRO A 423 23.89 4.42 -2.74
CA PRO A 423 23.73 5.51 -3.68
C PRO A 423 24.26 5.13 -5.07
N VAL A 424 23.54 5.52 -6.11
CA VAL A 424 24.00 5.47 -7.50
C VAL A 424 24.03 6.88 -8.07
N GLU A 425 25.22 7.31 -8.48
CA GLU A 425 25.41 8.63 -9.09
C GLU A 425 25.36 8.54 -10.61
N VAL A 426 24.50 9.35 -11.22
CA VAL A 426 24.41 9.51 -12.66
C VAL A 426 24.94 10.89 -13.04
N ARG A 427 26.01 10.90 -13.83
CA ARG A 427 26.59 12.15 -14.36
C ARG A 427 26.17 12.32 -15.81
N VAL A 428 25.27 13.26 -16.06
CA VAL A 428 24.74 13.55 -17.40
C VAL A 428 25.07 14.98 -17.82
N PRO A 429 25.26 15.28 -19.12
CA PRO A 429 25.32 16.66 -19.58
C PRO A 429 24.01 17.39 -19.23
N ALA A 430 24.10 18.65 -18.82
CA ALA A 430 22.93 19.50 -18.67
C ALA A 430 22.18 19.56 -20.01
N PRO A 431 20.88 19.23 -20.05
CA PRO A 431 20.14 19.17 -21.31
C PRO A 431 19.91 20.57 -21.89
N ALA A 432 19.91 20.70 -23.22
CA ALA A 432 19.34 21.88 -23.86
C ALA A 432 17.80 21.74 -23.85
N GLY A 433 17.13 22.47 -22.97
CA GLY A 433 15.68 22.35 -22.73
C GLY A 433 15.33 21.32 -21.65
N ILE A 434 14.15 20.73 -21.74
CA ILE A 434 13.62 19.76 -20.75
C ILE A 434 13.88 18.34 -21.22
N ARG A 435 14.36 17.47 -20.33
CA ARG A 435 14.57 16.04 -20.58
C ARG A 435 14.22 15.24 -19.34
N VAL A 436 13.59 14.09 -19.53
CA VAL A 436 13.33 13.14 -18.44
C VAL A 436 14.47 12.13 -18.41
N LEU A 437 15.13 12.02 -17.27
CA LEU A 437 16.06 10.95 -17.00
C LEU A 437 15.34 9.86 -16.22
N LYS A 438 15.31 8.64 -16.77
CA LYS A 438 14.82 7.44 -16.09
C LYS A 438 16.01 6.63 -15.63
N VAL A 439 16.07 6.30 -14.34
CA VAL A 439 17.04 5.34 -13.79
C VAL A 439 16.28 4.06 -13.48
N SER A 440 16.67 2.96 -14.14
CA SER A 440 16.03 1.66 -14.02
C SER A 440 16.97 0.61 -13.45
N LEU A 441 16.43 -0.34 -12.71
CA LEU A 441 17.09 -1.58 -12.31
C LEU A 441 16.84 -2.65 -13.37
N ALA A 442 17.89 -3.40 -13.74
CA ALA A 442 17.72 -4.53 -14.64
C ALA A 442 17.20 -5.75 -13.87
N ALA A 443 16.24 -6.47 -14.46
CA ALA A 443 15.77 -7.75 -13.91
C ALA A 443 16.92 -8.77 -13.84
N GLN A 444 16.96 -9.54 -12.75
CA GLN A 444 17.97 -10.58 -12.54
C GLN A 444 17.31 -11.85 -11.98
N PRO A 445 17.78 -13.05 -12.36
CA PRO A 445 17.25 -14.28 -11.81
C PRO A 445 17.35 -14.30 -10.28
N GLY A 446 16.23 -14.57 -9.61
CA GLY A 446 16.16 -14.65 -8.15
C GLY A 446 16.17 -13.31 -7.41
N VAL A 447 16.04 -12.18 -8.11
CA VAL A 447 15.87 -10.85 -7.52
C VAL A 447 14.52 -10.28 -7.94
N THR A 448 13.73 -9.86 -6.96
CA THR A 448 12.43 -9.20 -7.19
C THR A 448 12.64 -7.70 -7.30
N LEU A 449 11.96 -7.03 -8.23
CA LEU A 449 11.95 -5.57 -8.35
C LEU A 449 10.57 -5.07 -7.89
N LEU A 450 10.55 -4.27 -6.81
CA LEU A 450 9.32 -3.65 -6.32
C LEU A 450 9.00 -2.38 -7.09
N ASP A 451 10.01 -1.53 -7.29
CA ASP A 451 9.93 -0.32 -8.11
C ASP A 451 11.13 -0.34 -9.06
N ALA A 452 10.90 -0.79 -10.30
CA ALA A 452 11.96 -1.08 -11.25
C ALA A 452 12.63 0.18 -11.83
N ALA A 453 12.03 1.35 -11.65
CA ALA A 453 12.58 2.61 -12.14
C ALA A 453 12.11 3.81 -11.33
N VAL A 454 12.94 4.85 -11.31
CA VAL A 454 12.60 6.20 -10.89
C VAL A 454 12.88 7.17 -12.03
N THR A 455 12.10 8.24 -12.12
CA THR A 455 12.26 9.27 -13.13
C THR A 455 12.55 10.60 -12.49
N HIS A 456 13.29 11.45 -13.18
CA HIS A 456 13.53 12.82 -12.78
C HIS A 456 13.53 13.73 -14.00
N VAL A 457 12.96 14.92 -13.85
CA VAL A 457 12.89 15.90 -14.93
C VAL A 457 14.06 16.86 -14.79
N LEU A 458 14.95 16.86 -15.78
CA LEU A 458 16.06 17.80 -15.88
C LEU A 458 15.73 18.91 -16.85
N SER A 459 16.10 20.13 -16.49
CA SER A 459 15.91 21.30 -17.34
C SER A 459 17.15 22.18 -17.36
N GLY A 460 17.68 22.46 -18.55
CA GLY A 460 18.75 23.45 -18.76
C GLY A 460 18.22 24.81 -19.21
N LEU A 461 17.05 25.20 -18.69
CA LEU A 461 16.42 26.45 -19.10
C LEU A 461 17.13 27.69 -18.55
N PRO A 462 17.44 28.69 -19.40
CA PRO A 462 18.01 29.95 -18.93
C PRO A 462 17.16 30.67 -17.86
N GLY A 463 15.84 30.46 -17.88
CA GLY A 463 14.87 31.04 -16.94
C GLY A 463 14.85 30.42 -15.53
N LEU A 464 15.48 29.24 -15.34
CA LEU A 464 15.65 28.58 -14.03
C LEU A 464 16.87 29.11 -13.25
N ARG A 465 17.46 30.23 -13.68
CA ARG A 465 18.54 30.90 -12.92
C ARG A 465 18.03 31.60 -11.68
N ASP A 466 16.73 31.87 -11.60
CA ASP A 466 16.09 32.30 -10.37
C ASP A 466 16.01 31.09 -9.41
N PRO A 467 16.65 31.14 -8.24
CA PRO A 467 16.58 30.06 -7.26
C PRO A 467 15.16 29.82 -6.71
N GLN A 468 14.19 30.68 -6.99
CA GLN A 468 12.79 30.47 -6.66
C GLN A 468 11.99 29.80 -7.79
N ALA A 469 12.56 29.65 -8.99
CA ALA A 469 11.85 29.05 -10.11
C ALA A 469 11.78 27.52 -9.99
N GLN A 470 10.59 26.95 -10.16
CA GLN A 470 10.31 25.53 -10.03
C GLN A 470 9.75 24.95 -11.33
N LEU A 471 10.03 23.69 -11.61
CA LEU A 471 9.47 22.98 -12.77
C LEU A 471 8.46 21.94 -12.27
N LEU A 472 7.21 22.05 -12.71
CA LEU A 472 6.17 21.05 -12.47
C LEU A 472 6.03 20.17 -13.70
N ALA A 473 6.01 18.85 -13.50
CA ALA A 473 5.74 17.88 -14.56
C ALA A 473 4.45 17.12 -14.24
N LEU A 474 3.48 17.14 -15.16
CA LEU A 474 2.27 16.35 -15.06
C LEU A 474 2.40 15.11 -15.94
N PRO A 475 2.14 13.91 -15.39
CA PRO A 475 2.23 12.67 -16.15
C PRO A 475 1.25 12.67 -17.34
N PRO A 476 1.47 11.79 -18.34
CA PRO A 476 0.55 11.66 -19.44
C PRO A 476 -0.77 11.11 -18.93
N THR A 477 -1.79 11.95 -18.90
CA THR A 477 -3.15 11.58 -18.53
C THR A 477 -4.05 11.82 -19.74
N THR A 478 -4.86 10.82 -20.06
CA THR A 478 -5.85 10.89 -21.13
C THR A 478 -7.01 11.74 -20.66
N PHE A 479 -6.86 13.06 -20.68
CA PHE A 479 -7.96 13.95 -20.28
C PHE A 479 -9.07 13.95 -21.32
N ALA A 480 -10.32 13.96 -20.83
CA ALA A 480 -11.42 14.52 -21.60
C ALA A 480 -11.12 15.99 -21.95
N ARG A 481 -11.76 16.54 -22.99
CA ARG A 481 -11.45 17.83 -23.64
C ARG A 481 -11.44 19.09 -22.74
N THR A 482 -11.70 18.97 -21.45
CA THR A 482 -11.78 20.06 -20.46
C THR A 482 -10.41 20.31 -19.80
N GLY A 483 -10.18 21.53 -19.29
CA GLY A 483 -8.93 21.85 -18.58
C GLY A 483 -8.83 21.08 -17.27
N LEU A 484 -7.63 20.67 -16.85
CA LEU A 484 -7.40 20.06 -15.54
C LEU A 484 -7.02 21.13 -14.52
N LEU A 485 -7.68 21.16 -13.36
CA LEU A 485 -7.14 21.91 -12.22
C LEU A 485 -5.91 21.18 -11.66
N VAL A 486 -4.78 21.86 -11.66
CA VAL A 486 -3.57 21.44 -10.93
C VAL A 486 -3.60 22.12 -9.58
N SER A 487 -3.41 21.37 -8.49
CA SER A 487 -3.43 21.87 -7.12
C SER A 487 -2.34 21.20 -6.30
N THR A 488 -1.22 21.89 -6.08
CA THR A 488 -0.04 21.33 -5.41
C THR A 488 0.42 22.21 -4.25
N PRO A 489 0.92 21.67 -3.12
CA PRO A 489 1.49 22.47 -2.04
C PRO A 489 2.59 23.40 -2.56
N PHE A 490 2.55 24.66 -2.14
CA PHE A 490 3.47 25.68 -2.64
C PHE A 490 3.64 26.82 -1.63
N PRO A 491 4.84 27.41 -1.46
CA PRO A 491 5.03 28.52 -0.53
C PRO A 491 4.15 29.72 -0.87
N ALA A 492 3.64 30.40 0.16
CA ALA A 492 2.89 31.64 0.00
C ALA A 492 3.71 32.68 -0.81
N GLY A 493 3.07 33.29 -1.80
CA GLY A 493 3.73 34.27 -2.67
C GLY A 493 2.95 34.55 -3.94
N GLN A 494 3.51 35.44 -4.77
CA GLN A 494 3.05 35.64 -6.13
C GLN A 494 3.89 34.81 -7.08
N TRP A 495 3.20 34.00 -7.87
CA TRP A 495 3.81 33.04 -8.77
C TRP A 495 3.23 33.20 -10.17
N GLN A 496 4.09 33.18 -11.16
CA GLN A 496 3.73 33.06 -12.56
C GLN A 496 3.88 31.59 -12.94
N VAL A 497 2.90 31.05 -13.68
CA VAL A 497 2.98 29.69 -14.23
C VAL A 497 2.97 29.82 -15.73
N SER A 498 3.94 29.19 -16.41
CA SER A 498 4.03 29.19 -17.87
C SER A 498 4.12 27.76 -18.36
N GLU A 499 3.30 27.37 -19.33
CA GLU A 499 3.43 26.06 -19.97
C GLU A 499 4.68 26.04 -20.86
N LEU A 500 5.44 24.96 -20.79
CA LEU A 500 6.65 24.77 -21.56
C LEU A 500 6.47 23.67 -22.62
N GLY A 501 7.01 23.92 -23.82
CA GLY A 501 7.19 22.88 -24.83
C GLY A 501 8.33 21.93 -24.48
N GLU A 502 8.48 20.83 -25.22
CA GLU A 502 9.58 19.87 -25.03
C GLU A 502 10.99 20.48 -25.27
N ASN A 503 11.06 21.53 -26.08
CA ASN A 503 12.27 22.34 -26.26
C ASN A 503 12.52 23.32 -25.11
N GLY A 504 11.60 23.36 -24.13
CA GLY A 504 11.59 24.24 -22.98
C GLY A 504 11.24 25.71 -23.28
N ARG A 505 10.78 26.02 -24.50
CA ARG A 505 10.22 27.34 -24.79
C ARG A 505 8.85 27.47 -24.15
N GLU A 506 8.60 28.63 -23.54
CA GLU A 506 7.27 28.99 -23.06
C GLU A 506 6.27 29.01 -24.22
N LEU A 507 5.18 28.28 -24.04
CA LEU A 507 4.05 28.22 -24.95
C LEU A 507 3.01 29.28 -24.60
N GLY A 508 2.92 29.65 -23.32
CA GLY A 508 2.05 30.70 -22.83
C GLY A 508 1.97 30.71 -21.31
N ASP A 509 1.59 31.86 -20.77
CA ASP A 509 1.31 32.03 -19.36
C ASP A 509 -0.08 31.50 -19.01
N LEU A 510 -0.15 30.85 -17.85
CA LEU A 510 -1.38 30.35 -17.26
C LEU A 510 -1.75 31.21 -16.05
N PRO A 511 -3.04 31.59 -15.93
CA PRO A 511 -3.50 32.21 -14.71
C PRO A 511 -3.31 31.23 -13.55
N ALA A 512 -2.59 31.71 -12.53
CA ALA A 512 -2.29 30.93 -11.33
C ALA A 512 -2.54 31.75 -10.06
N ALA A 513 -2.82 31.05 -8.97
CA ALA A 513 -2.93 31.64 -7.66
C ALA A 513 -2.35 30.69 -6.61
N VAL A 514 -1.60 31.23 -5.65
CA VAL A 514 -1.28 30.52 -4.41
C VAL A 514 -2.22 30.98 -3.32
N ARG A 515 -2.82 30.03 -2.61
CA ARG A 515 -3.86 30.28 -1.60
C ARG A 515 -3.73 29.30 -0.46
N SER A 516 -4.22 29.68 0.72
CA SER A 516 -4.39 28.70 1.78
C SER A 516 -5.37 27.60 1.31
N SER A 517 -4.96 26.33 1.46
CA SER A 517 -5.78 25.16 1.12
C SER A 517 -7.15 25.29 1.77
N ILE A 518 -7.17 25.80 3.01
CA ILE A 518 -8.37 26.09 3.78
C ILE A 518 -8.36 27.55 4.26
N PRO A 519 -9.53 28.20 4.39
CA PRO A 519 -9.62 29.56 4.88
C PRO A 519 -8.99 29.75 6.28
N GLY A 520 -7.93 30.56 6.33
CA GLY A 520 -7.17 30.85 7.55
C GLY A 520 -6.21 29.74 8.01
N GLY A 521 -5.94 28.73 7.16
CA GLY A 521 -4.89 27.73 7.38
C GLY A 521 -3.51 28.18 6.89
N GLU A 522 -2.45 27.58 7.42
CA GLU A 522 -1.05 27.89 7.07
C GLU A 522 -0.59 27.19 5.78
N GLU A 523 -1.17 26.03 5.44
CA GLU A 523 -0.81 25.30 4.22
C GLU A 523 -1.32 26.05 3.00
N THR A 524 -0.41 26.41 2.09
CA THR A 524 -0.75 27.06 0.83
C THR A 524 -0.55 26.14 -0.37
N ARG A 525 -1.43 26.26 -1.38
CA ARG A 525 -1.39 25.48 -2.61
C ARG A 525 -1.38 26.40 -3.83
N LEU A 526 -0.54 26.08 -4.81
CA LEU A 526 -0.57 26.65 -6.15
C LEU A 526 -1.67 25.98 -6.96
N GLN A 527 -2.55 26.80 -7.51
CA GLN A 527 -3.69 26.38 -8.32
C GLN A 527 -3.64 27.05 -9.69
N PHE A 528 -3.78 26.26 -10.75
CA PHE A 528 -3.92 26.74 -12.13
C PHE A 528 -4.65 25.71 -12.99
N ALA A 529 -5.27 26.17 -14.09
CA ALA A 529 -5.90 25.27 -15.05
C ALA A 529 -4.92 24.91 -16.17
N ALA A 530 -4.56 23.63 -16.26
CA ALA A 530 -3.79 23.10 -17.37
C ALA A 530 -4.72 22.89 -18.58
N PRO A 531 -4.46 23.51 -19.75
CA PRO A 531 -5.33 23.40 -20.93
C PRO A 531 -5.63 21.95 -21.33
N GLY A 532 -6.88 21.59 -21.63
CA GLY A 532 -7.20 20.27 -22.18
C GLY A 532 -6.63 20.12 -23.60
N THR A 533 -5.87 19.07 -23.88
CA THR A 533 -5.32 18.80 -25.22
C THR A 533 -5.72 17.41 -25.70
N THR A 534 -5.92 17.26 -27.01
CA THR A 534 -6.19 15.96 -27.66
C THR A 534 -4.95 15.09 -27.85
N ALA A 535 -3.76 15.59 -27.50
CA ALA A 535 -2.51 14.86 -27.59
C ALA A 535 -2.37 13.90 -26.40
N ALA A 536 -3.15 12.81 -26.45
CA ALA A 536 -3.02 11.70 -25.50
C ALA A 536 -1.55 11.24 -25.41
N GLY A 537 -1.05 11.06 -24.20
CA GLY A 537 0.21 10.34 -23.96
C GLY A 537 1.49 11.18 -23.88
N LYS A 538 1.43 12.51 -23.67
CA LYS A 538 2.62 13.33 -23.37
C LYS A 538 2.67 13.86 -21.93
N ILE A 539 3.88 13.87 -21.34
CA ILE A 539 4.15 14.63 -20.10
C ILE A 539 4.08 16.12 -20.42
N ARG A 540 3.45 16.90 -19.54
CA ARG A 540 3.38 18.36 -19.66
C ARG A 540 4.25 19.03 -18.61
N TYR A 541 4.88 20.14 -18.98
CA TYR A 541 5.82 20.85 -18.13
C TYR A 541 5.36 22.28 -17.89
N PHE A 542 5.45 22.74 -16.65
CA PHE A 542 5.08 24.09 -16.27
C PHE A 542 6.22 24.71 -15.48
N LEU A 543 6.67 25.88 -15.92
CA LEU A 543 7.61 26.71 -15.18
C LEU A 543 6.82 27.55 -14.19
N VAL A 544 7.20 27.53 -12.92
CA VAL A 544 6.64 28.36 -11.86
C VAL A 544 7.71 29.32 -11.38
N GLN A 545 7.50 30.63 -11.51
CA GLN A 545 8.49 31.65 -11.18
C GLN A 545 7.99 32.62 -10.12
N GLY A 546 8.86 32.98 -9.19
CA GLY A 546 8.58 33.98 -8.16
C GLY A 546 8.54 35.38 -8.78
N MET A 547 7.43 36.10 -8.60
CA MET A 547 7.23 37.41 -9.23
C MET A 547 7.87 38.58 -8.45
N GLY A 548 8.66 38.32 -7.41
CA GLY A 548 9.45 39.33 -6.69
C GLY A 548 8.64 40.58 -6.30
N GLY A 549 7.64 40.44 -5.43
CA GLY A 549 6.87 41.58 -4.95
C GLY A 549 5.67 41.18 -4.09
N ALA A 550 5.57 41.76 -2.89
CA ALA A 550 4.36 41.68 -2.08
C ALA A 550 3.30 42.64 -2.67
N VAL A 551 2.62 42.21 -3.72
CA VAL A 551 1.37 42.85 -4.13
C VAL A 551 0.24 42.00 -3.60
N SER A 552 -0.34 42.42 -2.48
CA SER A 552 -1.66 41.91 -2.09
C SER A 552 -2.61 42.30 -3.22
N PRO A 553 -3.29 41.35 -3.90
CA PRO A 553 -4.32 41.74 -4.85
C PRO A 553 -5.28 42.67 -4.11
N LYS A 554 -5.48 43.88 -4.65
CA LYS A 554 -6.55 44.76 -4.18
C LYS A 554 -7.85 44.04 -4.53
N ALA A 555 -8.30 43.16 -3.65
CA ALA A 555 -9.66 42.70 -3.63
C ALA A 555 -10.50 43.96 -3.48
N ASN A 556 -11.36 44.23 -4.45
CA ASN A 556 -12.50 45.11 -4.25
C ASN A 556 -13.66 44.20 -3.87
N PRO A 557 -13.78 43.81 -2.58
CA PRO A 557 -14.91 43.01 -2.15
C PRO A 557 -16.18 43.78 -2.49
N ARG A 558 -17.09 43.12 -3.21
CA ARG A 558 -18.44 43.63 -3.41
C ARG A 558 -19.38 42.76 -2.59
N SER A 559 -20.39 43.40 -2.00
CA SER A 559 -21.55 42.68 -1.49
C SER A 559 -22.29 42.11 -2.71
N PRO A 560 -22.46 40.79 -2.82
CA PRO A 560 -23.21 40.19 -3.90
C PRO A 560 -24.71 40.36 -3.71
N ASP A 561 -25.46 40.12 -4.78
CA ASP A 561 -26.87 39.78 -4.70
C ASP A 561 -27.03 38.45 -3.92
N ALA A 562 -28.21 38.23 -3.33
CA ALA A 562 -28.52 36.99 -2.60
C ALA A 562 -28.29 35.72 -3.43
N ARG A 563 -28.37 35.81 -4.77
CA ARG A 563 -28.11 34.72 -5.71
C ARG A 563 -27.11 35.15 -6.77
N LEU A 564 -26.11 34.30 -7.00
CA LEU A 564 -25.03 34.54 -7.94
C LEU A 564 -25.06 33.51 -9.06
N GLN A 565 -25.20 33.99 -10.30
CA GLN A 565 -24.98 33.18 -11.49
C GLN A 565 -23.50 33.21 -11.87
N LEU A 566 -22.92 32.03 -11.99
CA LEU A 566 -21.49 31.82 -12.19
C LEU A 566 -21.29 30.84 -13.35
N SER A 567 -20.32 31.12 -14.20
CA SER A 567 -19.97 30.23 -15.31
C SER A 567 -18.47 30.15 -15.48
N GLY A 568 -18.02 28.99 -15.94
CA GLY A 568 -16.63 28.72 -16.24
C GLY A 568 -16.52 27.72 -17.39
N ARG A 569 -15.30 27.33 -17.72
CA ARG A 569 -15.04 26.38 -18.79
C ARG A 569 -15.48 24.98 -18.39
N GLY A 570 -16.70 24.62 -18.80
CA GLY A 570 -17.31 23.32 -18.52
C GLY A 570 -18.33 23.34 -17.39
N TYR A 571 -18.80 24.52 -16.97
CA TYR A 571 -19.98 24.60 -16.10
C TYR A 571 -20.78 25.91 -16.20
N ALA A 572 -22.05 25.81 -15.82
CA ALA A 572 -22.87 26.92 -15.37
C ALA A 572 -23.46 26.55 -13.99
N ALA A 573 -23.45 27.49 -13.05
CA ALA A 573 -23.86 27.25 -11.68
C ALA A 573 -24.59 28.46 -11.09
N GLU A 574 -25.44 28.20 -10.11
CA GLU A 574 -26.11 29.24 -9.31
C GLU A 574 -25.88 28.98 -7.82
N LEU A 575 -25.33 29.98 -7.13
CA LEU A 575 -25.06 29.95 -5.68
C LEU A 575 -26.04 30.87 -4.96
N ASP A 576 -26.79 30.33 -4.01
CA ASP A 576 -27.62 31.10 -3.08
C ASP A 576 -26.78 31.40 -1.83
N CYS A 577 -26.40 32.66 -1.68
CA CYS A 577 -25.49 33.12 -0.64
C CYS A 577 -26.15 33.17 0.74
N ASP A 578 -27.46 33.43 0.78
CA ASP A 578 -28.23 33.52 2.04
C ASP A 578 -28.43 32.16 2.69
N SER A 579 -28.44 31.09 1.86
CA SER A 579 -28.58 29.71 2.34
C SER A 579 -27.27 28.90 2.30
N ASP A 580 -26.16 29.48 1.83
CA ASP A 580 -24.87 28.77 1.62
C ASP A 580 -25.10 27.45 0.85
N ALA A 581 -25.73 27.58 -0.33
CA ALA A 581 -26.21 26.45 -1.11
C ALA A 581 -25.93 26.62 -2.61
N LEU A 582 -25.35 25.59 -3.24
CA LEU A 582 -25.26 25.53 -4.70
C LEU A 582 -26.59 24.98 -5.22
N ILE A 583 -27.44 25.85 -5.76
CA ILE A 583 -28.83 25.52 -6.10
C ILE A 583 -29.02 25.04 -7.53
N SER A 584 -28.06 25.30 -8.42
CA SER A 584 -28.02 24.77 -9.80
C SER A 584 -26.59 24.47 -10.22
N LEU A 585 -26.40 23.38 -10.96
CA LEU A 585 -25.13 22.99 -11.56
C LEU A 585 -25.37 22.26 -12.89
N ARG A 586 -24.70 22.71 -13.94
CA ARG A 586 -24.76 22.15 -15.30
C ARG A 586 -23.37 22.06 -15.89
N ALA A 587 -23.12 21.10 -16.78
CA ALA A 587 -21.85 20.97 -17.51
C ALA A 587 -21.64 22.05 -18.61
N SER A 588 -22.69 22.81 -18.93
CA SER A 588 -22.64 23.97 -19.81
C SER A 588 -23.86 24.86 -19.56
N ALA A 589 -23.90 26.07 -20.14
CA ALA A 589 -25.05 26.96 -20.01
C ALA A 589 -26.36 26.34 -20.55
N GLU A 590 -26.25 25.49 -21.57
CA GLU A 590 -27.37 24.79 -22.21
C GLU A 590 -27.52 23.33 -21.74
N GLY A 591 -26.63 22.87 -20.86
CA GLY A 591 -26.59 21.48 -20.39
C GLY A 591 -27.74 21.12 -19.46
N ALA A 592 -27.91 19.81 -19.24
CA ALA A 592 -28.90 19.30 -18.29
C ALA A 592 -28.57 19.73 -16.86
N GLU A 593 -29.62 19.99 -16.07
CA GLU A 593 -29.51 20.24 -14.63
C GLU A 593 -29.03 18.97 -13.92
N LEU A 594 -27.90 19.07 -13.22
CA LEU A 594 -27.34 17.95 -12.47
C LEU A 594 -28.04 17.79 -11.11
N LEU A 595 -28.37 18.91 -10.45
CA LEU A 595 -28.89 18.91 -9.08
C LEU A 595 -30.43 18.86 -9.08
N LYS A 596 -30.99 17.86 -8.39
CA LYS A 596 -32.41 17.81 -8.04
C LYS A 596 -32.69 18.59 -6.75
N THR A 597 -31.75 18.57 -5.80
CA THR A 597 -31.77 19.43 -4.63
C THR A 597 -30.44 20.14 -4.47
N PRO A 598 -30.39 21.31 -3.82
CA PRO A 598 -29.15 22.06 -3.68
C PRO A 598 -28.04 21.27 -2.99
N TRP A 599 -26.78 21.50 -3.38
CA TRP A 599 -25.62 21.06 -2.61
C TRP A 599 -25.51 21.91 -1.35
N THR A 600 -25.74 21.29 -0.20
CA THR A 600 -25.77 21.97 1.11
C THR A 600 -24.89 21.25 2.11
N PHE A 601 -24.41 21.98 3.10
CA PHE A 601 -23.76 21.42 4.29
C PHE A 601 -24.70 21.51 5.49
N LYS A 602 -24.68 20.48 6.34
CA LYS A 602 -25.47 20.41 7.57
C LYS A 602 -24.58 19.87 8.68
N ALA A 603 -24.58 20.55 9.82
CA ALA A 603 -23.97 20.08 11.06
C ALA A 603 -24.60 20.83 12.24
N ALA A 604 -24.49 20.26 13.45
CA ALA A 604 -24.77 21.04 14.66
C ALA A 604 -23.86 22.29 14.71
N GLY A 605 -24.38 23.41 15.17
CA GLY A 605 -23.67 24.70 15.20
C GLY A 605 -23.47 25.38 13.84
N TYR A 606 -23.84 24.76 12.72
CA TYR A 606 -23.85 25.39 11.41
C TYR A 606 -25.23 25.98 11.08
N GLY A 607 -25.27 27.29 10.87
CA GLY A 607 -26.47 28.05 10.54
C GLY A 607 -26.20 29.55 10.53
N ASN A 608 -27.18 30.34 10.10
CA ASN A 608 -27.11 31.80 9.94
C ASN A 608 -25.91 32.27 9.08
N PRO A 609 -25.92 31.96 7.76
CA PRO A 609 -24.96 32.56 6.84
C PRO A 609 -24.94 34.08 6.97
N GLY A 610 -23.74 34.64 7.13
CA GLY A 610 -23.48 36.05 7.13
C GLY A 610 -23.31 36.61 5.72
N PRO A 611 -23.04 37.93 5.60
CA PRO A 611 -22.92 38.57 4.30
C PRO A 611 -21.76 37.98 3.50
N ALA A 612 -22.08 37.45 2.31
CA ALA A 612 -21.09 36.89 1.42
C ALA A 612 -20.14 37.98 0.86
N THR A 613 -18.89 37.59 0.62
CA THR A 613 -17.88 38.44 -0.03
C THR A 613 -17.45 37.81 -1.35
N VAL A 614 -17.61 38.54 -2.45
CA VAL A 614 -17.16 38.09 -3.78
C VAL A 614 -15.87 38.77 -4.17
N THR A 615 -14.89 37.95 -4.56
CA THR A 615 -13.59 38.42 -5.05
C THR A 615 -13.29 37.76 -6.40
N ALA A 616 -13.16 38.58 -7.43
CA ALA A 616 -12.62 38.13 -8.72
C ALA A 616 -11.10 37.96 -8.59
N THR A 617 -10.59 36.83 -9.08
CA THR A 617 -9.17 36.47 -8.98
C THR A 617 -8.63 36.07 -10.36
N ARG A 618 -7.32 35.86 -10.46
CA ARG A 618 -6.70 35.44 -11.73
C ARG A 618 -7.21 34.08 -12.24
N VAL A 619 -7.55 33.15 -11.35
CA VAL A 619 -7.98 31.78 -11.72
C VAL A 619 -9.50 31.62 -11.78
N GLY A 620 -10.28 32.62 -11.37
CA GLY A 620 -11.74 32.54 -11.30
C GLY A 620 -12.37 33.42 -10.23
N THR A 621 -13.60 33.10 -9.84
CA THR A 621 -14.38 33.86 -8.85
C THR A 621 -14.40 33.14 -7.51
N GLN A 622 -14.13 33.87 -6.44
CA GLN A 622 -14.21 33.37 -5.08
C GLN A 622 -15.39 33.99 -4.35
N VAL A 623 -16.16 33.16 -3.65
CA VAL A 623 -17.26 33.59 -2.79
C VAL A 623 -16.98 33.06 -1.38
N VAL A 624 -16.87 33.95 -0.40
CA VAL A 624 -16.68 33.59 1.01
C VAL A 624 -17.94 33.94 1.78
N ILE A 625 -18.52 32.96 2.46
CA ILE A 625 -19.74 33.08 3.25
C ILE A 625 -19.37 32.75 4.70
N PRO A 626 -19.20 33.74 5.59
CA PRO A 626 -19.01 33.46 7.01
C PRO A 626 -20.31 32.91 7.59
N PHE A 627 -20.24 32.16 8.69
CA PHE A 627 -21.41 31.81 9.48
C PHE A 627 -21.07 31.93 10.97
N GLU A 628 -22.08 32.24 11.78
CA GLU A 628 -21.93 32.33 13.22
C GLU A 628 -23.22 31.88 13.91
N SER A 629 -23.06 31.01 14.89
CA SER A 629 -24.13 30.52 15.76
C SER A 629 -23.68 30.63 17.22
N PRO A 630 -24.59 30.40 18.18
CA PRO A 630 -24.23 30.40 19.61
C PRO A 630 -23.15 29.36 19.99
N THR A 631 -22.98 28.29 19.21
CA THR A 631 -22.10 27.17 19.57
C THR A 631 -20.90 26.99 18.64
N ALA A 632 -20.93 27.58 17.45
CA ALA A 632 -19.83 27.50 16.50
C ALA A 632 -19.80 28.72 15.57
N LYS A 633 -18.63 28.98 15.01
CA LYS A 633 -18.46 29.94 13.92
C LYS A 633 -17.60 29.34 12.83
N GLY A 634 -17.56 29.97 11.67
CA GLY A 634 -16.73 29.48 10.59
C GLY A 634 -17.04 30.18 9.29
N LEU A 635 -16.71 29.50 8.19
CA LEU A 635 -17.01 30.01 6.87
C LEU A 635 -17.01 28.89 5.82
N THR A 636 -17.69 29.18 4.72
CA THR A 636 -17.60 28.45 3.46
C THR A 636 -16.93 29.31 2.41
N ARG A 637 -16.01 28.72 1.65
CA ARG A 637 -15.37 29.35 0.50
C ARG A 637 -15.63 28.51 -0.74
N TYR A 638 -16.35 29.10 -1.69
CA TYR A 638 -16.49 28.57 -3.03
C TYR A 638 -15.44 29.20 -3.94
N THR A 639 -14.73 28.38 -4.73
CA THR A 639 -13.90 28.86 -5.84
C THR A 639 -14.42 28.28 -7.15
N PHE A 640 -14.93 29.17 -8.00
CA PHE A 640 -15.43 28.89 -9.34
C PHE A 640 -14.31 29.19 -10.34
N TYR A 641 -13.65 28.14 -10.82
CA TYR A 641 -12.51 28.30 -11.73
C TYR A 641 -12.96 28.71 -13.13
N ALA A 642 -12.30 29.70 -13.73
CA ALA A 642 -12.68 30.20 -15.05
C ALA A 642 -12.32 29.21 -16.17
N ASP A 643 -11.15 28.58 -16.07
CA ASP A 643 -10.55 27.77 -17.13
C ASP A 643 -10.54 26.25 -16.84
N SER A 644 -11.23 25.82 -15.78
CA SER A 644 -11.37 24.43 -15.35
C SER A 644 -12.84 24.14 -15.06
N PRO A 645 -13.34 22.90 -15.29
CA PRO A 645 -14.69 22.52 -14.88
C PRO A 645 -14.83 22.42 -13.36
N ALA A 646 -13.72 22.44 -12.61
CA ALA A 646 -13.75 22.29 -11.17
C ALA A 646 -14.47 23.44 -10.46
N ILE A 647 -15.20 23.12 -9.42
CA ILE A 647 -15.71 24.03 -8.40
C ILE A 647 -15.18 23.51 -7.05
N GLU A 648 -14.40 24.32 -6.36
CA GLU A 648 -13.88 23.99 -5.03
C GLU A 648 -14.84 24.52 -3.96
N ILE A 649 -15.12 23.68 -2.96
CA ILE A 649 -15.89 24.00 -1.77
C ILE A 649 -15.00 23.70 -0.57
N ALA A 650 -14.49 24.75 0.08
CA ALA A 650 -13.70 24.64 1.29
C ALA A 650 -14.51 25.14 2.48
N ARG A 651 -14.60 24.36 3.57
CA ARG A 651 -15.35 24.74 4.77
C ARG A 651 -14.46 24.67 5.99
N ARG A 652 -14.69 25.59 6.94
CA ARG A 652 -14.10 25.57 8.28
C ARG A 652 -15.21 25.75 9.30
N LEU A 653 -15.26 24.86 10.29
CA LEU A 653 -16.13 24.95 11.45
C LEU A 653 -15.27 25.00 12.71
N GLN A 654 -15.42 26.06 13.48
CA GLN A 654 -14.73 26.28 14.74
C GLN A 654 -15.74 26.21 15.88
N PRO A 655 -15.67 25.18 16.75
CA PRO A 655 -16.49 25.13 17.95
C PRO A 655 -16.08 26.28 18.90
N LEU A 656 -17.06 26.97 19.50
CA LEU A 656 -16.80 27.97 20.54
C LEU A 656 -16.64 27.33 21.93
N GLU A 657 -17.30 26.19 22.11
CA GLU A 657 -17.24 25.28 23.26
C GLU A 657 -17.33 23.84 22.72
N PRO A 658 -17.00 22.80 23.52
CA PRO A 658 -17.17 21.41 23.08
C PRO A 658 -18.55 21.16 22.47
N LEU A 659 -18.56 20.82 21.18
CA LEU A 659 -19.78 20.72 20.39
C LEU A 659 -20.16 19.24 20.20
N GLU A 660 -21.29 18.84 20.79
CA GLU A 660 -21.86 17.52 20.53
C GLU A 660 -22.49 17.49 19.14
N VAL A 661 -22.07 16.54 18.32
CA VAL A 661 -22.56 16.33 16.95
C VAL A 661 -23.06 14.90 16.82
N ASP A 662 -24.33 14.73 16.44
CA ASP A 662 -24.96 13.43 16.13
C ASP A 662 -25.18 13.21 14.62
N GLY A 663 -24.89 14.23 13.81
CA GLY A 663 -24.91 14.19 12.36
C GLY A 663 -24.24 15.41 11.73
N ALA A 664 -23.34 15.17 10.78
CA ALA A 664 -22.75 16.21 9.94
C ALA A 664 -22.46 15.67 8.54
N GLY A 665 -22.77 16.45 7.50
CA GLY A 665 -22.47 16.06 6.13
C GLY A 665 -22.82 17.12 5.10
N GLU A 666 -22.29 16.96 3.89
CA GLU A 666 -22.65 17.78 2.73
C GLU A 666 -23.01 16.94 1.53
N GLY A 667 -23.88 17.46 0.66
CA GLY A 667 -24.37 16.69 -0.45
C GLY A 667 -25.57 17.29 -1.16
N ALA A 668 -26.04 16.59 -2.17
CA ALA A 668 -27.16 16.97 -3.02
C ALA A 668 -27.96 15.74 -3.48
N GLY A 669 -29.22 15.97 -3.85
CA GLY A 669 -30.03 15.04 -4.61
C GLY A 669 -29.79 15.23 -6.11
N PHE A 670 -29.97 14.15 -6.87
CA PHE A 670 -29.79 13.99 -8.30
C PHE A 670 -31.06 13.36 -8.90
N ALA A 671 -31.18 13.35 -10.22
CA ALA A 671 -32.26 12.64 -10.90
C ALA A 671 -31.88 11.16 -11.12
N GLN A 672 -32.83 10.24 -10.92
CA GLN A 672 -32.61 8.82 -11.23
C GLN A 672 -32.40 8.63 -12.71
N LYS A 673 -31.19 8.25 -13.10
CA LYS A 673 -30.82 7.97 -14.47
C LYS A 673 -29.80 6.84 -14.51
N GLY A 674 -30.00 5.91 -15.44
CA GLY A 674 -29.01 4.89 -15.77
C GLY A 674 -27.75 5.53 -16.35
N GLY A 675 -26.64 4.81 -16.27
CA GLY A 675 -25.33 5.37 -16.64
C GLY A 675 -24.17 4.51 -16.16
N VAL A 676 -23.02 5.11 -16.00
CA VAL A 676 -21.77 4.47 -15.59
C VAL A 676 -21.13 5.22 -14.44
N PHE A 677 -20.40 4.51 -13.60
CA PHE A 677 -19.61 5.11 -12.53
C PHE A 677 -18.21 4.49 -12.45
N ALA A 678 -17.28 5.28 -11.93
CA ALA A 678 -15.99 4.87 -11.42
C ALA A 678 -15.76 5.52 -10.05
N CYS A 679 -15.19 4.80 -9.09
CA CYS A 679 -14.85 5.38 -7.80
C CYS A 679 -13.63 4.72 -7.18
N GLN A 680 -12.99 5.44 -6.27
CA GLN A 680 -11.89 4.92 -5.47
C GLN A 680 -12.10 5.28 -3.98
N PRO A 681 -12.08 4.30 -3.08
CA PRO A 681 -12.17 4.54 -1.65
C PRO A 681 -10.78 4.91 -1.08
N GLY A 682 -10.42 6.19 -1.18
CA GLY A 682 -9.18 6.75 -0.61
C GLY A 682 -7.89 6.33 -1.32
N VAL A 683 -6.76 6.88 -0.85
CA VAL A 683 -5.41 6.61 -1.39
C VAL A 683 -5.04 5.12 -1.44
N GLY A 684 -4.91 4.56 -2.63
CA GLY A 684 -4.45 3.17 -2.84
C GLY A 684 -5.57 2.12 -2.81
N GLY A 685 -6.84 2.53 -2.64
CA GLY A 685 -7.99 1.66 -2.89
C GLY A 685 -8.08 1.23 -4.36
N PRO A 686 -8.65 0.07 -4.69
CA PRO A 686 -8.90 -0.29 -6.09
C PRO A 686 -9.90 0.67 -6.73
N VAL A 687 -9.73 0.95 -8.02
CA VAL A 687 -10.75 1.67 -8.79
C VAL A 687 -11.88 0.71 -9.10
N ASN A 688 -13.06 0.97 -8.53
CA ASN A 688 -14.28 0.23 -8.82
C ASN A 688 -14.99 0.91 -9.98
N ARG A 689 -15.47 0.12 -10.95
CA ARG A 689 -16.23 0.62 -12.10
C ARG A 689 -17.52 -0.18 -12.25
N GLY A 690 -18.56 0.43 -12.76
CA GLY A 690 -19.83 -0.26 -12.95
C GLY A 690 -20.91 0.56 -13.64
N GLN A 691 -22.11 -0.01 -13.65
CA GLN A 691 -23.32 0.60 -14.20
C GLN A 691 -24.19 1.17 -13.07
N LEU A 692 -24.73 2.36 -13.32
CA LEU A 692 -25.87 2.93 -12.61
C LEU A 692 -27.14 2.38 -13.24
N ASN A 693 -28.04 1.84 -12.43
CA ASN A 693 -29.32 1.31 -12.91
C ASN A 693 -30.44 2.28 -12.53
N ASN A 694 -31.54 2.22 -13.26
CA ASN A 694 -32.80 2.77 -12.78
C ASN A 694 -33.48 1.67 -11.95
N SER A 695 -33.41 1.75 -10.62
CA SER A 695 -34.03 0.76 -9.74
C SER A 695 -34.67 1.38 -8.51
N ASP A 696 -35.78 0.81 -8.06
CA ASP A 696 -36.32 1.06 -6.72
C ASP A 696 -35.53 0.34 -5.62
N LYS A 697 -34.55 -0.48 -6.00
CA LYS A 697 -33.69 -1.22 -5.08
C LYS A 697 -32.52 -0.37 -4.64
N TYR A 698 -32.36 -0.35 -3.33
CA TYR A 698 -31.23 0.23 -2.63
C TYR A 698 -29.90 -0.38 -3.10
N ARG A 699 -28.95 0.47 -3.49
CA ARG A 699 -27.54 0.09 -3.67
C ARG A 699 -26.64 1.25 -3.25
N ASP A 700 -25.70 0.97 -2.36
CA ASP A 700 -24.64 1.92 -1.99
C ASP A 700 -23.48 1.84 -2.97
N LEU A 701 -23.11 2.98 -3.58
CA LEU A 701 -21.76 3.15 -4.14
C LEU A 701 -20.87 3.78 -3.10
N LEU A 702 -19.82 3.07 -2.76
CA LEU A 702 -18.95 3.38 -1.65
C LEU A 702 -17.68 4.09 -2.13
N PHE A 703 -17.45 5.34 -1.70
CA PHE A 703 -16.20 6.09 -1.95
C PHE A 703 -15.82 7.02 -0.79
N GLY A 704 -14.55 7.42 -0.68
CA GLY A 704 -14.13 8.46 0.26
C GLY A 704 -13.18 8.07 1.40
N TYR A 705 -13.05 6.79 1.80
CA TYR A 705 -12.09 6.36 2.83
C TYR A 705 -11.46 4.98 2.61
N LEU A 706 -10.15 4.90 2.86
CA LEU A 706 -9.52 4.44 4.12
C LEU A 706 -9.87 3.09 4.82
N GLY A 707 -11.14 2.66 4.88
CA GLY A 707 -11.53 1.54 5.77
C GLY A 707 -11.27 1.77 7.28
N GLU A 708 -10.86 2.97 7.68
CA GLU A 708 -10.65 3.45 9.05
C GLU A 708 -11.33 4.81 9.23
N ALA A 709 -11.69 5.13 10.48
CA ALA A 709 -12.18 6.44 10.84
C ALA A 709 -11.14 7.53 10.47
N PRO A 710 -11.59 8.67 9.92
CA PRO A 710 -10.77 9.86 9.76
C PRO A 710 -10.07 10.21 11.08
N ARG A 711 -8.78 10.49 10.98
CA ARG A 711 -7.90 10.98 12.02
C ARG A 711 -7.09 12.15 11.45
N PRO A 712 -6.47 12.99 12.28
CA PRO A 712 -5.67 14.12 11.81
C PRO A 712 -4.60 13.76 10.76
N ASP A 713 -4.10 12.52 10.72
CA ASP A 713 -3.02 12.05 9.86
C ASP A 713 -3.47 11.29 8.59
N ASN A 714 -4.78 11.10 8.40
CA ASN A 714 -5.35 10.51 7.17
C ASN A 714 -6.54 11.31 6.61
N ALA A 715 -6.91 12.44 7.24
CA ALA A 715 -8.00 13.31 6.81
C ALA A 715 -7.80 13.89 5.40
N ASP A 716 -6.57 13.90 4.91
CA ASP A 716 -6.12 14.30 3.57
C ASP A 716 -6.00 13.12 2.59
N LYS A 717 -6.36 11.88 2.96
CA LYS A 717 -6.25 10.67 2.11
C LYS A 717 -7.60 10.16 1.61
N ALA A 718 -8.55 11.07 1.44
CA ALA A 718 -9.90 10.75 1.01
C ALA A 718 -9.96 10.34 -0.47
N GLY A 719 -11.11 9.87 -0.94
CA GLY A 719 -11.30 9.26 -2.27
C GLY A 719 -12.00 10.15 -3.29
N TRP A 720 -12.39 9.55 -4.40
CA TRP A 720 -13.17 10.20 -5.47
C TRP A 720 -14.28 9.30 -6.00
N LEU A 721 -15.31 9.93 -6.57
CA LEU A 721 -16.37 9.31 -7.38
C LEU A 721 -16.46 10.09 -8.68
N ASP A 722 -16.71 9.39 -9.76
CA ASP A 722 -17.05 9.95 -11.05
C ASP A 722 -18.21 9.15 -11.64
N PHE A 723 -19.24 9.82 -12.13
CA PHE A 723 -20.32 9.15 -12.82
C PHE A 723 -20.82 9.97 -14.00
N SER A 724 -21.31 9.25 -15.01
CA SER A 724 -22.02 9.83 -16.14
C SER A 724 -23.35 9.12 -16.32
N TRP A 725 -24.40 9.88 -16.62
CA TRP A 725 -25.68 9.31 -17.02
C TRP A 725 -25.60 8.73 -18.43
N ALA A 726 -26.69 8.20 -18.98
CA ALA A 726 -26.71 7.68 -20.34
C ALA A 726 -26.29 8.75 -21.37
N ALA A 727 -25.70 8.31 -22.48
CA ALA A 727 -25.06 9.18 -23.47
C ALA A 727 -26.00 10.22 -24.11
N ASP A 728 -27.31 9.95 -24.13
CA ASP A 728 -28.35 10.85 -24.63
C ASP A 728 -28.61 12.06 -23.71
N LEU A 729 -28.21 11.97 -22.43
CA LEU A 729 -28.36 13.05 -21.46
C LEU A 729 -27.16 14.00 -21.43
N ASP A 730 -26.01 13.55 -21.96
CA ASP A 730 -24.74 14.27 -22.01
C ASP A 730 -24.41 15.00 -20.69
N ALA A 731 -24.46 14.26 -19.59
CA ALA A 731 -24.31 14.81 -18.25
C ALA A 731 -23.66 13.82 -17.28
N GLY A 732 -22.82 14.36 -16.40
CA GLY A 732 -22.08 13.63 -15.39
C GLY A 732 -21.44 14.57 -14.37
N LEU A 733 -20.96 13.99 -13.27
CA LEU A 733 -20.33 14.72 -12.18
C LEU A 733 -19.21 13.89 -11.55
N GLY A 734 -18.03 14.48 -11.54
CA GLY A 734 -16.93 14.08 -10.66
C GLY A 734 -17.05 14.74 -9.29
N VAL A 735 -16.75 13.98 -8.23
CA VAL A 735 -16.64 14.46 -6.86
C VAL A 735 -15.29 13.98 -6.30
N VAL A 736 -14.43 14.93 -5.94
CA VAL A 736 -13.14 14.66 -5.30
C VAL A 736 -13.18 15.16 -3.88
N ILE A 737 -12.79 14.32 -2.93
CA ILE A 737 -12.67 14.70 -1.54
C ILE A 737 -11.19 14.80 -1.25
N ALA A 738 -10.69 16.02 -1.13
CA ALA A 738 -9.29 16.28 -0.85
C ALA A 738 -9.00 16.37 0.65
N GLN A 739 -9.98 16.81 1.44
CA GLN A 739 -9.86 16.87 2.89
C GLN A 739 -11.21 16.72 3.59
N ARG A 740 -11.20 16.10 4.77
CA ARG A 740 -12.36 15.98 5.66
C ARG A 740 -12.04 16.42 7.09
N TRP A 741 -13.08 16.44 7.92
CA TRP A 741 -13.00 16.71 9.35
C TRP A 741 -12.03 15.76 10.04
N ARG A 742 -11.21 16.30 10.95
CA ARG A 742 -10.23 15.54 11.72
C ARG A 742 -10.88 14.66 12.78
N ASP A 743 -12.04 15.07 13.27
CA ASP A 743 -12.86 14.37 14.26
C ASP A 743 -14.12 13.75 13.65
N ALA A 744 -14.09 13.46 12.34
CA ALA A 744 -15.20 12.76 11.71
C ALA A 744 -15.38 11.36 12.34
N ALA A 745 -16.63 10.90 12.42
CA ALA A 745 -16.98 9.70 13.16
C ALA A 745 -18.23 9.04 12.57
N THR A 746 -18.13 7.77 12.16
CA THR A 746 -19.27 7.04 11.61
C THR A 746 -19.46 5.68 12.29
N ALA A 747 -20.71 5.25 12.51
CA ALA A 747 -21.01 4.05 13.31
C ALA A 747 -20.87 2.72 12.57
N SER A 748 -20.98 2.70 11.24
CA SER A 748 -21.02 1.44 10.49
C SER A 748 -20.07 1.37 9.30
N TYR A 749 -19.74 2.51 8.69
CA TYR A 749 -18.78 2.57 7.57
C TYR A 749 -18.50 4.04 7.19
N ASP A 750 -17.21 4.38 7.06
CA ASP A 750 -16.74 5.70 6.66
C ASP A 750 -16.84 5.85 5.15
N VAL A 751 -18.03 6.17 4.64
CA VAL A 751 -18.20 6.21 3.18
C VAL A 751 -19.20 7.27 2.73
N THR A 752 -18.81 8.02 1.70
CA THR A 752 -19.72 8.84 0.90
C THR A 752 -20.64 7.94 0.11
N ARG A 753 -21.96 8.09 0.30
CA ARG A 753 -22.93 7.17 -0.28
C ARG A 753 -23.58 7.77 -1.52
N TYR A 754 -23.74 6.95 -2.56
CA TYR A 754 -24.69 7.14 -3.65
C TYR A 754 -25.78 6.06 -3.54
N TYR A 755 -27.06 6.45 -3.47
CA TYR A 755 -28.20 5.55 -3.30
C TYR A 755 -28.96 5.35 -4.61
N ASP A 756 -28.83 4.17 -5.22
CA ASP A 756 -29.80 3.70 -6.22
C ASP A 756 -31.17 3.56 -5.51
N ALA A 757 -32.21 4.22 -6.04
CA ALA A 757 -33.59 4.43 -5.52
C ALA A 757 -33.94 5.83 -4.96
N ALA A 758 -32.98 6.65 -4.52
CA ALA A 758 -33.25 8.01 -4.02
C ALA A 758 -32.35 9.11 -4.60
N ASP A 759 -31.29 8.71 -5.32
CA ASP A 759 -30.34 9.54 -6.06
C ASP A 759 -29.84 10.73 -5.27
N TRP A 760 -28.97 10.48 -4.31
CA TRP A 760 -28.28 11.54 -3.62
C TRP A 760 -26.83 11.16 -3.42
N ILE A 761 -25.96 12.17 -3.31
CA ILE A 761 -24.59 12.04 -2.82
C ILE A 761 -24.54 12.74 -1.48
N GLN A 762 -24.00 12.08 -0.46
CA GLN A 762 -23.75 12.69 0.85
C GLN A 762 -22.38 12.29 1.36
N LEU A 763 -21.52 13.29 1.54
CA LEU A 763 -20.27 13.21 2.25
C LEU A 763 -20.57 13.30 3.74
N ASN A 764 -20.55 12.17 4.45
CA ASN A 764 -20.79 12.13 5.88
C ASN A 764 -19.51 12.44 6.67
N HIS A 765 -19.54 13.49 7.48
CA HIS A 765 -18.48 13.78 8.45
C HIS A 765 -18.80 13.14 9.81
N VAL A 766 -20.05 13.19 10.26
CA VAL A 766 -20.53 12.47 11.46
C VAL A 766 -21.82 11.74 11.13
N TRP A 767 -21.91 10.44 11.40
CA TRP A 767 -23.12 9.67 11.10
C TRP A 767 -23.31 8.44 11.99
N GLY A 768 -24.51 8.29 12.57
CA GLY A 768 -24.91 7.09 13.32
C GLY A 768 -24.22 6.93 14.68
N THR A 769 -23.29 7.83 15.02
CA THR A 769 -22.63 7.91 16.32
C THR A 769 -22.59 9.38 16.76
N LYS A 770 -22.60 9.59 18.08
CA LYS A 770 -22.38 10.91 18.66
C LYS A 770 -20.89 11.12 18.86
N THR A 771 -20.39 12.29 18.49
CA THR A 771 -19.01 12.71 18.73
C THR A 771 -18.98 14.10 19.34
N VAL A 772 -17.92 14.39 20.10
CA VAL A 772 -17.68 15.72 20.67
C VAL A 772 -16.52 16.35 19.92
N ILE A 773 -16.76 17.55 19.40
CA ILE A 773 -15.78 18.29 18.60
C ILE A 773 -15.26 19.46 19.43
N GLU A 774 -13.96 19.44 19.73
CA GLU A 774 -13.30 20.45 20.59
C GLU A 774 -12.31 21.33 19.82
N ARG A 775 -12.06 21.01 18.55
CA ARG A 775 -11.10 21.71 17.68
C ARG A 775 -11.71 22.03 16.32
N ASP A 776 -11.06 22.92 15.60
CA ASP A 776 -11.42 23.32 14.26
C ASP A 776 -11.51 22.10 13.32
N GLN A 777 -12.61 22.02 12.59
CA GLN A 777 -12.87 21.03 11.56
C GLN A 777 -12.87 21.68 10.19
N GLU A 778 -12.28 21.00 9.22
CA GLU A 778 -12.06 21.54 7.89
C GLU A 778 -12.45 20.50 6.84
N SER A 779 -13.06 20.92 5.73
CA SER A 779 -13.32 20.05 4.58
C SER A 779 -12.96 20.74 3.27
N LEU A 780 -12.51 19.95 2.28
CA LEU A 780 -12.18 20.41 0.95
C LEU A 780 -12.72 19.41 -0.08
N VAL A 781 -13.69 19.88 -0.87
CA VAL A 781 -14.42 19.09 -1.87
C VAL A 781 -14.31 19.79 -3.22
N TYR A 782 -14.15 19.00 -4.28
CA TYR A 782 -14.25 19.50 -5.65
C TYR A 782 -15.41 18.83 -6.37
N LEU A 783 -16.20 19.64 -7.07
CA LEU A 783 -17.22 19.19 -8.00
C LEU A 783 -16.71 19.43 -9.43
N LEU A 784 -16.83 18.42 -10.30
CA LEU A 784 -16.39 18.48 -11.69
C LEU A 784 -17.57 18.07 -12.60
N PRO A 785 -18.50 18.98 -12.91
CA PRO A 785 -19.52 18.71 -13.92
C PRO A 785 -18.87 18.44 -15.29
N HIS A 786 -19.40 17.46 -16.01
CA HIS A 786 -18.98 17.13 -17.37
C HIS A 786 -20.13 16.53 -18.18
N GLY A 787 -19.93 16.39 -19.49
CA GLY A 787 -20.83 15.65 -20.37
C GLY A 787 -20.73 14.14 -20.16
N TYR A 788 -21.30 13.36 -21.07
CA TYR A 788 -21.17 11.90 -21.01
C TYR A 788 -19.71 11.47 -21.19
N ILE A 789 -19.24 10.65 -20.25
CA ILE A 789 -17.94 10.00 -20.30
C ILE A 789 -18.15 8.53 -19.94
N ASP A 790 -17.65 7.61 -20.78
CA ASP A 790 -17.69 6.18 -20.45
C ASP A 790 -16.63 5.82 -19.40
N VAL A 791 -16.90 6.20 -18.15
CA VAL A 791 -16.06 5.91 -16.99
C VAL A 791 -16.04 4.42 -16.62
N SER A 792 -16.79 3.55 -17.32
CA SER A 792 -16.67 2.11 -17.13
C SER A 792 -15.43 1.53 -17.82
N SER A 793 -14.87 2.23 -18.82
CA SER A 793 -13.68 1.80 -19.53
C SER A 793 -12.42 1.91 -18.65
N PRO A 794 -11.64 0.82 -18.48
CA PRO A 794 -10.40 0.84 -17.71
C PRO A 794 -9.29 1.68 -18.37
N ASP A 795 -9.36 1.90 -19.69
CA ASP A 795 -8.39 2.68 -20.45
C ASP A 795 -8.58 4.20 -20.28
N LEU A 796 -9.67 4.59 -19.62
CA LEU A 796 -10.03 5.98 -19.39
C LEU A 796 -9.76 6.37 -17.93
N VAL A 797 -9.08 7.50 -17.74
CA VAL A 797 -8.93 8.18 -16.45
C VAL A 797 -10.07 9.20 -16.31
N PRO A 798 -11.04 9.01 -15.39
CA PRO A 798 -12.13 9.96 -15.17
C PRO A 798 -11.63 11.34 -14.68
N PRO A 799 -12.35 12.44 -14.95
CA PRO A 799 -12.01 13.78 -14.45
C PRO A 799 -11.71 13.83 -12.95
N ALA A 800 -12.53 13.16 -12.12
CA ALA A 800 -12.32 13.14 -10.68
C ALA A 800 -11.03 12.40 -10.30
N GLN A 801 -10.74 11.26 -10.94
CA GLN A 801 -9.49 10.52 -10.74
C GLN A 801 -8.28 11.40 -11.08
N ALA A 802 -8.32 12.08 -12.21
CA ALA A 802 -7.18 12.86 -12.68
C ALA A 802 -6.91 14.08 -11.78
N LEU A 803 -7.95 14.75 -11.28
CA LEU A 803 -7.79 15.82 -10.29
C LEU A 803 -7.25 15.26 -8.96
N TRP A 804 -7.81 14.15 -8.49
CA TRP A 804 -7.38 13.50 -7.26
C TRP A 804 -5.91 13.07 -7.34
N GLU A 805 -5.49 12.44 -8.44
CA GLU A 805 -4.09 12.14 -8.72
C GLU A 805 -3.23 13.40 -8.75
N SER A 806 -3.68 14.51 -9.31
CA SER A 806 -2.95 15.78 -9.27
C SER A 806 -2.78 16.36 -7.86
N ILE A 807 -3.78 16.19 -6.99
CA ILE A 807 -3.76 16.66 -5.60
C ILE A 807 -2.77 15.85 -4.75
N HIS A 808 -2.66 14.54 -5.01
CA HIS A 808 -1.87 13.59 -4.22
C HIS A 808 -0.58 13.12 -4.87
N ALA A 809 -0.40 13.31 -6.17
CA ALA A 809 0.89 13.17 -6.81
C ALA A 809 1.79 14.21 -6.16
N GLY A 810 2.77 13.75 -5.38
CA GLY A 810 3.89 14.59 -4.99
C GLY A 810 4.51 15.10 -6.28
N VAL A 811 4.20 16.34 -6.65
CA VAL A 811 4.86 16.96 -7.79
C VAL A 811 6.28 17.13 -7.33
N GLU A 812 7.20 16.35 -7.90
CA GLU A 812 8.61 16.44 -7.59
C GLU A 812 9.12 17.81 -8.02
N VAL A 813 9.12 18.71 -7.04
CA VAL A 813 9.82 19.97 -7.11
C VAL A 813 11.19 19.74 -6.49
N ALA A 814 12.22 19.62 -7.33
CA ALA A 814 13.59 19.81 -6.88
C ALA A 814 14.21 20.95 -7.70
N ASN A 815 14.75 21.94 -6.98
CA ASN A 815 15.66 22.94 -7.52
C ASN A 815 17.03 22.33 -7.87
#